data_AF-A0AAD9P8X1-F1
#
_entry.id   AF-A0AAD9P8X1-F1
#
_cell.length_a   1.000
_cell.length_b   1.000
_cell.length_c   1.000
_cell.angle_alpha   90.00
_cell.angle_beta   90.00
_cell.angle_gamma   90.00
#
_symmetry.space_group_name_H-M   'P 1'
#
loop_
_entity.id
_entity.type
_entity.pdbx_description
1 polymer ?
#
loop_
_entity_poly.entity_id
_entity_poly.type
_entity_poly.pdbx_seq_one_letter_code
_entity_poly.pdbx_strand_id
1 'polypeptide(L)'
;MRGLCWVTTAALLSNFVLAVDRSNFKTCDQSSFCRRQRATPEGRNVYVVVMSSLHVEPSSLSMQLLNLDTKERLQMELSGLRGNMVRLKINEVNPLSKRYEPPIGDVLVKEPEKDNLHMMLSSSSSVSVALGDTTVVVNANPFRIDFIMDKEPVMSVNAKGLLNIEHLREKSHFRVNKEEPAGEEEPAGEEGADKEEENGEKEQKEPEKTEEEKATDDQDRDLWEETFKTHTDSKPKGPSSVGLDVSFPGFEHVYGLPEHADSLLLKSTKSTDPYRLYNLDVFEYELNSPMALYGSVPVLIAHSEKRTLGMFWMNVAETWIDIRSVIADKTMFSKLVDFVKGDSDIPQIDTHWFSESGIIDVMFLLGPKPNNVFQQYAKLTGTTALPPLFAIAYHQSRWNYNDEEDVASVVAGYDEHDIPLDVLWLDIEHTDGKRYFTWDAHKFPNSVDMINKVAAKGRKMVTIIDPHIKKDDNYFVHKEATEKGHYVKNKDGSDYEGWCWPGSSGWLDFLNPEVRQFWANKLQPDEYVGSTLDLYTWNDMNEPSVFNGPEITMHKDAVHFGGWEHRDVHNMYGTYLHRSTFEGQLQRSDNQKRPFVLSRAFFAGSQRYGAVWTGDNTGEWTHLKIALPMLMTLNLVGITLSGADVGGFFKNPEPELLTRWYQAAAYQPFFRAHAHLDTRRREPWLLPAEHLRAVREAVRTRYSLLPYWYTLFYNAESTGSPIMKPLWVDFPAEKDTFAIEDEHLVGSALLVHPVTDAGVAGVNVYLPGTDQVWYSVDTYEKFTGGRQHYIAVNLEKIPVFQRGGFIIPRKMRIRRAAILAKNDPYTLVVTLDRKGRARGDLYIDDYQTFDYRQGAYIHKEFILEDSQLTSKSLNPSQSGFVTKSWLERVIVAGVTTKPTSIKLTGNSVQPQQLDFTFDPSKQLLTIRKPGINIAEDFVISFQ
;
A
#
# COMPACT_ATOMS: atom_id res chain seq x y z
N MET A 1 -44.12 -39.98 -49.42
CA MET A 1 -42.97 -40.75 -48.91
C MET A 1 -41.89 -39.75 -48.53
N ARG A 2 -41.89 -39.32 -47.26
CA ARG A 2 -40.81 -39.50 -46.25
C ARG A 2 -39.46 -38.90 -46.66
N GLY A 3 -39.17 -37.72 -46.12
CA GLY A 3 -37.84 -37.11 -46.02
C GLY A 3 -37.85 -36.12 -44.86
N LEU A 4 -37.08 -36.45 -43.82
CA LEU A 4 -37.02 -35.82 -42.49
C LEU A 4 -36.53 -34.35 -42.53
N CYS A 5 -37.25 -33.46 -41.84
CA CYS A 5 -36.72 -32.21 -41.28
C CYS A 5 -36.18 -32.50 -39.88
N TRP A 6 -34.90 -32.23 -39.64
CA TRP A 6 -34.35 -32.04 -38.29
C TRP A 6 -33.62 -30.71 -38.27
N VAL A 7 -34.16 -29.78 -37.49
CA VAL A 7 -33.53 -28.53 -37.07
C VAL A 7 -32.61 -28.90 -35.91
N THR A 8 -31.29 -28.79 -36.09
CA THR A 8 -30.32 -28.87 -34.99
C THR A 8 -29.99 -27.47 -34.51
N THR A 9 -30.46 -27.18 -33.31
CA THR A 9 -30.12 -26.04 -32.46
C THR A 9 -28.62 -26.08 -32.14
N ALA A 10 -27.89 -25.03 -32.54
CA ALA A 10 -26.51 -24.84 -32.12
C ALA A 10 -26.51 -24.25 -30.69
N ALA A 11 -26.00 -25.03 -29.73
CA ALA A 11 -25.72 -24.56 -28.38
C ALA A 11 -24.51 -23.62 -28.42
N LEU A 12 -24.76 -22.33 -28.15
CA LEU A 12 -23.75 -21.38 -27.71
C LEU A 12 -23.32 -21.79 -26.30
N LEU A 13 -22.21 -22.52 -26.19
CA LEU A 13 -21.46 -22.62 -24.94
C LEU A 13 -20.66 -21.32 -24.79
N SER A 14 -21.22 -20.39 -24.03
CA SER A 14 -20.49 -19.28 -23.44
C SER A 14 -19.36 -19.85 -22.58
N ASN A 15 -18.11 -19.52 -22.90
CA ASN A 15 -17.00 -19.66 -21.97
C ASN A 15 -17.33 -18.79 -20.75
N PHE A 16 -17.78 -19.42 -19.67
CA PHE A 16 -17.81 -18.78 -18.36
C PHE A 16 -16.35 -18.49 -17.98
N VAL A 17 -15.98 -17.22 -18.01
CA VAL A 17 -14.82 -16.73 -17.27
C VAL A 17 -15.13 -17.05 -15.81
N LEU A 18 -14.28 -17.82 -15.14
CA LEU A 18 -14.35 -17.90 -13.67
C LEU A 18 -14.01 -16.48 -13.19
N ALA A 19 -15.02 -15.80 -12.64
CA ALA A 19 -14.84 -14.57 -11.91
C ALA A 19 -14.60 -14.92 -10.43
N VAL A 20 -14.09 -14.00 -9.62
CA VAL A 20 -13.99 -14.18 -8.18
C VAL A 20 -15.29 -14.78 -7.63
N ASP A 21 -15.19 -15.85 -6.84
CA ASP A 21 -16.36 -16.37 -6.13
C ASP A 21 -16.64 -15.45 -4.93
N ARG A 22 -17.42 -14.40 -5.17
CA ARG A 22 -17.85 -13.43 -4.16
C ARG A 22 -18.51 -14.09 -2.95
N SER A 23 -19.06 -15.30 -3.08
CA SER A 23 -19.66 -16.00 -1.94
C SER A 23 -18.63 -16.36 -0.86
N ASN A 24 -17.34 -16.46 -1.21
CA ASN A 24 -16.25 -16.75 -0.26
C ASN A 24 -15.89 -15.57 0.63
N PHE A 25 -16.35 -14.35 0.32
CA PHE A 25 -15.96 -13.14 1.01
C PHE A 25 -17.20 -12.43 1.54
N LYS A 26 -17.15 -11.99 2.80
CA LYS A 26 -18.30 -11.33 3.43
C LYS A 26 -18.60 -10.00 2.77
N THR A 27 -19.87 -9.77 2.49
CA THR A 27 -20.41 -8.41 2.34
C THR A 27 -20.53 -7.74 3.71
N CYS A 28 -20.79 -6.43 3.74
CA CYS A 28 -21.03 -5.73 5.00
C CYS A 28 -22.21 -6.35 5.78
N ASP A 29 -23.28 -6.72 5.08
CA ASP A 29 -24.46 -7.33 5.71
C ASP A 29 -24.17 -8.71 6.31
N GLN A 30 -23.14 -9.41 5.84
CA GLN A 30 -22.70 -10.71 6.37
C GLN A 30 -21.67 -10.58 7.49
N SER A 31 -21.07 -9.41 7.67
CA SER A 31 -20.19 -9.10 8.80
C SER A 31 -21.00 -8.45 9.92
N SER A 32 -21.22 -9.15 11.03
CA SER A 32 -22.19 -8.70 12.05
C SER A 32 -21.89 -7.30 12.59
N PHE A 33 -20.62 -6.98 12.85
CA PHE A 33 -20.25 -5.65 13.34
C PHE A 33 -20.39 -4.57 12.26
N CYS A 34 -20.10 -4.89 11.00
CA CYS A 34 -20.31 -3.97 9.88
C CYS A 34 -21.79 -3.61 9.77
N ARG A 35 -22.66 -4.62 9.76
CA ARG A 35 -24.12 -4.45 9.75
C ARG A 35 -24.62 -3.60 10.92
N ARG A 36 -24.16 -3.87 12.15
CA ARG A 36 -24.56 -3.09 13.35
C ARG A 36 -24.07 -1.64 13.28
N GLN A 37 -22.82 -1.41 12.92
CA GLN A 37 -22.24 -0.06 12.82
C GLN A 37 -22.90 0.74 11.70
N ARG A 38 -23.09 0.14 10.52
CA ARG A 38 -23.76 0.77 9.37
C ARG A 38 -25.23 1.08 9.61
N ALA A 39 -25.90 0.32 10.48
CA ALA A 39 -27.28 0.56 10.91
C ALA A 39 -27.41 1.69 11.96
N THR A 40 -26.31 2.26 12.46
CA THR A 40 -26.35 3.37 13.42
C THR A 40 -27.05 4.59 12.79
N PRO A 41 -28.14 5.10 13.39
CA PRO A 41 -28.86 6.25 12.83
C PRO A 41 -28.03 7.54 12.86
N GLU A 42 -27.99 8.27 11.74
CA GLU A 42 -27.46 9.63 11.74
C GLU A 42 -28.26 10.53 12.70
N GLY A 43 -27.55 11.39 13.42
CA GLY A 43 -28.13 12.29 14.41
C GLY A 43 -28.43 11.64 15.78
N ARG A 44 -28.02 10.37 16.00
CA ARG A 44 -28.21 9.66 17.27
C ARG A 44 -27.68 10.45 18.47
N ASN A 45 -26.48 11.05 18.36
CA ASN A 45 -25.97 12.10 19.28
C ASN A 45 -26.00 11.71 20.78
N VAL A 46 -25.75 10.45 21.11
CA VAL A 46 -25.86 9.91 22.48
C VAL A 46 -24.65 10.17 23.36
N TYR A 47 -23.54 10.66 22.80
CA TYR A 47 -22.33 10.96 23.57
C TYR A 47 -22.28 12.44 23.94
N VAL A 48 -22.04 12.71 25.22
CA VAL A 48 -21.81 14.06 25.75
C VAL A 48 -20.50 14.13 26.51
N VAL A 49 -19.84 15.28 26.44
CA VAL A 49 -18.62 15.54 27.22
C VAL A 49 -18.98 15.84 28.67
N VAL A 50 -18.32 15.16 29.60
CA VAL A 50 -18.40 15.47 31.03
C VAL A 50 -17.43 16.60 31.33
N MET A 51 -17.87 17.85 31.18
CA MET A 51 -16.99 19.04 31.29
C MET A 51 -16.21 19.12 32.61
N SER A 52 -16.74 18.59 33.72
CA SER A 52 -16.04 18.55 35.01
C SER A 52 -14.84 17.60 35.04
N SER A 53 -14.67 16.74 34.03
CA SER A 53 -13.54 15.83 33.87
C SER A 53 -12.42 16.39 32.99
N LEU A 54 -12.55 17.63 32.51
CA LEU A 54 -11.53 18.28 31.68
C LEU A 54 -10.21 18.38 32.45
N HIS A 55 -9.18 17.74 31.91
CA HIS A 55 -7.81 17.89 32.35
C HIS A 55 -6.96 18.41 31.19
N VAL A 56 -6.19 19.47 31.43
CA VAL A 56 -5.41 20.16 30.39
C VAL A 56 -3.95 20.13 30.78
N GLU A 57 -3.15 19.62 29.86
CA GLU A 57 -1.70 19.64 29.86
C GLU A 57 -1.20 20.59 28.76
N PRO A 58 0.10 20.97 28.75
CA PRO A 58 0.62 21.89 27.74
C PRO A 58 0.39 21.46 26.29
N SER A 59 0.33 20.15 26.02
CA SER A 59 0.25 19.57 24.67
C SER A 59 -0.93 18.60 24.48
N SER A 60 -1.76 18.44 25.50
CA SER A 60 -2.88 17.49 25.49
C SER A 60 -4.05 18.04 26.29
N LEU A 61 -5.26 17.68 25.89
CA LEU A 61 -6.43 17.75 26.76
C LEU A 61 -7.03 16.36 26.86
N SER A 62 -7.60 16.04 28.02
CA SER A 62 -8.29 14.79 28.26
C SER A 62 -9.62 15.06 28.96
N MET A 63 -10.63 14.27 28.62
CA MET A 63 -11.99 14.40 29.13
C MET A 63 -12.73 13.08 29.00
N GLN A 64 -13.73 12.88 29.85
CA GLN A 64 -14.62 11.73 29.75
C GLN A 64 -15.83 12.03 28.86
N LEU A 65 -16.21 11.06 28.04
CA LEU A 65 -17.48 11.05 27.32
C LEU A 65 -18.46 10.14 28.07
N LEU A 66 -19.71 10.58 28.22
CA LEU A 66 -20.80 9.78 28.78
C LEU A 66 -21.74 9.37 27.66
N ASN A 67 -21.98 8.06 27.52
CA ASN A 67 -23.05 7.56 26.69
C ASN A 67 -24.38 7.72 27.45
N LEU A 68 -25.33 8.48 26.90
CA LEU A 68 -26.60 8.77 27.55
C LEU A 68 -27.54 7.56 27.60
N ASP A 69 -27.39 6.59 26.71
CA ASP A 69 -28.20 5.36 26.69
C ASP A 69 -27.67 4.36 27.73
N THR A 70 -26.39 4.02 27.65
CA THR A 70 -25.79 2.92 28.45
C THR A 70 -25.21 3.38 29.78
N LYS A 71 -25.02 4.69 29.97
CA LYS A 71 -24.31 5.31 31.10
C LYS A 71 -22.82 4.97 31.20
N GLU A 72 -22.29 4.29 30.19
CA GLU A 72 -20.87 3.98 30.09
C GLU A 72 -20.02 5.24 29.89
N ARG A 73 -18.79 5.20 30.43
CA ARG A 73 -17.83 6.29 30.34
C ARG A 73 -16.64 5.89 29.48
N LEU A 74 -16.28 6.77 28.56
CA LEU A 74 -15.10 6.65 27.72
C LEU A 74 -14.09 7.73 28.11
N GLN A 75 -12.80 7.41 28.03
CA GLN A 75 -11.71 8.35 28.13
C GLN A 75 -11.35 8.85 26.74
N MET A 76 -11.44 10.16 26.52
CA MET A 76 -10.93 10.83 25.33
C MET A 76 -9.64 11.58 25.66
N GLU A 77 -8.64 11.48 24.79
CA GLU A 77 -7.45 12.33 24.79
C GLU A 77 -7.28 12.97 23.40
N LEU A 78 -7.02 14.27 23.38
CA LEU A 78 -6.67 15.02 22.20
C LEU A 78 -5.28 15.64 22.41
N SER A 79 -4.31 15.28 21.57
CA SER A 79 -2.93 15.74 21.69
C SER A 79 -2.49 16.52 20.46
N GLY A 80 -1.84 17.66 20.67
CA GLY A 80 -1.15 18.41 19.62
C GLY A 80 0.18 17.73 19.32
N LEU A 81 0.49 17.55 18.03
CA LEU A 81 1.70 16.89 17.57
C LEU A 81 2.49 17.82 16.64
N ARG A 82 3.82 17.71 16.69
CA ARG A 82 4.72 18.52 15.86
C ARG A 82 4.46 18.28 14.39
N GLY A 83 4.58 19.37 13.61
CA GLY A 83 4.35 19.33 12.18
C GLY A 83 2.88 19.51 11.80
N ASN A 84 2.10 20.21 12.63
CA ASN A 84 0.68 20.50 12.38
C ASN A 84 -0.16 19.21 12.28
N MET A 85 -0.10 18.39 13.31
CA MET A 85 -0.89 17.16 13.42
C MET A 85 -1.63 17.12 14.75
N VAL A 86 -2.77 16.46 14.79
CA VAL A 86 -3.55 16.25 16.02
C VAL A 86 -3.88 14.77 16.15
N ARG A 87 -3.71 14.21 17.34
CA ARG A 87 -4.09 12.82 17.65
C ARG A 87 -5.32 12.81 18.54
N LEU A 88 -6.30 11.99 18.19
CA LEU A 88 -7.49 11.70 19.00
C LEU A 88 -7.45 10.24 19.41
N LYS A 89 -7.49 9.98 20.71
CA LYS A 89 -7.68 8.63 21.27
C LYS A 89 -8.99 8.58 22.04
N ILE A 90 -9.79 7.53 21.83
CA ILE A 90 -10.97 7.22 22.64
C ILE A 90 -10.92 5.76 23.06
N ASN A 91 -10.99 5.53 24.37
CA ASN A 91 -10.94 4.20 24.97
C ASN A 91 -11.98 4.09 26.10
N GLU A 92 -12.32 2.88 26.52
CA GLU A 92 -13.13 2.64 27.71
C GLU A 92 -12.35 3.00 28.99
N VAL A 93 -13.02 3.57 30.00
CA VAL A 93 -12.36 3.90 31.28
C VAL A 93 -12.06 2.63 32.10
N ASN A 94 -13.00 1.69 32.13
CA ASN A 94 -12.91 0.46 32.92
C ASN A 94 -13.36 -0.76 32.08
N PRO A 95 -12.62 -1.14 31.03
CA PRO A 95 -13.07 -2.24 30.18
C PRO A 95 -12.89 -3.59 30.88
N LEU A 96 -13.77 -4.56 30.58
CA LEU A 96 -13.68 -5.94 31.09
C LEU A 96 -12.37 -6.64 30.69
N SER A 97 -11.79 -6.27 29.54
CA SER A 97 -10.46 -6.68 29.10
C SER A 97 -9.82 -5.56 28.27
N LYS A 98 -8.49 -5.57 28.12
CA LYS A 98 -7.82 -4.51 27.36
C LYS A 98 -8.26 -4.54 25.90
N ARG A 99 -8.53 -3.37 25.34
CA ARG A 99 -8.65 -3.18 23.89
C ARG A 99 -7.26 -3.15 23.27
N TYR A 100 -7.13 -3.69 22.06
CA TYR A 100 -5.85 -3.74 21.38
C TYR A 100 -5.37 -2.33 20.97
N GLU A 101 -4.10 -2.08 21.21
CA GLU A 101 -3.36 -0.92 20.74
C GLU A 101 -2.05 -1.44 20.15
N PRO A 102 -1.74 -1.14 18.87
CA PRO A 102 -0.47 -1.52 18.28
C PRO A 102 0.71 -0.97 19.11
N PRO A 103 1.68 -1.81 19.50
CA PRO A 103 2.87 -1.34 20.21
C PRO A 103 3.67 -0.30 19.39
N ILE A 104 4.31 0.64 20.09
CA ILE A 104 5.27 1.55 19.47
C ILE A 104 6.45 0.75 18.90
N GLY A 105 6.83 1.07 17.68
CA GLY A 105 7.82 0.36 16.88
C GLY A 105 7.21 -0.50 15.77
N ASP A 106 5.94 -0.89 15.90
CA ASP A 106 5.28 -1.76 14.93
C ASP A 106 4.67 -0.95 13.78
N VAL A 107 3.76 -0.03 14.10
CA VAL A 107 3.19 0.92 13.14
C VAL A 107 3.87 2.28 13.27
N LEU A 108 3.71 2.92 14.44
CA LEU A 108 4.41 4.15 14.80
C LEU A 108 5.89 3.85 15.02
N VAL A 109 6.79 4.55 14.33
CA VAL A 109 8.25 4.31 14.46
C VAL A 109 8.80 4.70 15.84
N LYS A 110 8.17 5.69 16.48
CA LYS A 110 8.42 6.16 17.84
C LYS A 110 7.19 6.92 18.33
N GLU A 111 7.12 7.22 19.63
CA GLU A 111 6.07 8.09 20.13
C GLU A 111 6.14 9.47 19.42
N PRO A 112 5.04 9.97 18.82
CA PRO A 112 5.06 11.23 18.11
C PRO A 112 5.44 12.40 19.03
N GLU A 113 6.31 13.28 18.53
CA GLU A 113 6.72 14.46 19.29
C GLU A 113 5.51 15.39 19.50
N LYS A 114 5.16 15.63 20.77
CA LYS A 114 4.06 16.52 21.14
C LYS A 114 4.39 17.99 20.85
N ASP A 115 3.35 18.78 20.58
CA ASP A 115 3.41 20.23 20.39
C ASP A 115 2.34 20.91 21.24
N ASN A 116 2.58 22.16 21.62
CA ASN A 116 1.74 22.84 22.59
C ASN A 116 0.35 23.14 22.00
N LEU A 117 -0.68 22.84 22.80
CA LEU A 117 -2.06 23.26 22.57
C LEU A 117 -2.33 24.51 23.38
N HIS A 118 -2.54 25.63 22.70
CA HIS A 118 -2.83 26.89 23.36
C HIS A 118 -4.33 26.98 23.64
N MET A 119 -4.72 26.95 24.92
CA MET A 119 -6.12 27.13 25.30
C MET A 119 -6.61 28.52 24.88
N MET A 120 -7.72 28.55 24.14
CA MET A 120 -8.31 29.78 23.62
C MET A 120 -9.56 30.16 24.42
N LEU A 121 -10.49 29.22 24.60
CA LEU A 121 -11.72 29.41 25.34
C LEU A 121 -12.12 28.11 26.03
N SER A 122 -12.65 28.23 27.25
CA SER A 122 -13.35 27.15 27.93
C SER A 122 -14.68 27.70 28.46
N SER A 123 -15.79 27.12 28.02
CA SER A 123 -17.15 27.44 28.48
C SER A 123 -17.83 26.18 29.04
N SER A 124 -19.08 26.30 29.49
CA SER A 124 -19.87 25.12 29.87
C SER A 124 -20.29 24.25 28.68
N SER A 125 -20.18 24.75 27.45
CA SER A 125 -20.66 24.09 26.22
C SER A 125 -19.56 23.63 25.27
N SER A 126 -18.34 24.16 25.41
CA SER A 126 -17.24 23.88 24.49
C SER A 126 -15.86 24.21 25.08
N VAL A 127 -14.83 23.54 24.58
CA VAL A 127 -13.42 23.87 24.81
C VAL A 127 -12.76 24.12 23.46
N SER A 128 -12.01 25.20 23.31
CA SER A 128 -11.21 25.46 22.10
C SER A 128 -9.74 25.62 22.41
N VAL A 129 -8.92 25.01 21.56
CA VAL A 129 -7.46 25.06 21.61
C VAL A 129 -6.91 25.42 20.24
N ALA A 130 -5.73 26.05 20.19
CA ALA A 130 -5.03 26.36 18.96
C ALA A 130 -3.74 25.53 18.85
N LEU A 131 -3.49 25.01 17.65
CA LEU A 131 -2.23 24.40 17.23
C LEU A 131 -1.79 25.09 15.93
N GLY A 132 -0.78 25.96 16.04
CA GLY A 132 -0.41 26.86 14.95
C GLY A 132 -1.62 27.70 14.50
N ASP A 133 -1.93 27.66 13.21
CA ASP A 133 -3.06 28.38 12.62
C ASP A 133 -4.39 27.60 12.68
N THR A 134 -4.37 26.38 13.23
CA THR A 134 -5.56 25.54 13.37
C THR A 134 -6.21 25.76 14.73
N THR A 135 -7.50 26.10 14.73
CA THR A 135 -8.31 26.06 15.96
C THR A 135 -9.08 24.75 16.01
N VAL A 136 -8.97 24.03 17.12
CA VAL A 136 -9.74 22.81 17.39
C VAL A 136 -10.77 23.10 18.46
N VAL A 137 -12.04 22.85 18.16
CA VAL A 137 -13.17 23.11 19.06
C VAL A 137 -13.85 21.80 19.44
N VAL A 138 -13.81 21.44 20.71
CA VAL A 138 -14.55 20.31 21.27
C VAL A 138 -15.89 20.82 21.83
N ASN A 139 -16.99 20.43 21.20
CA ASN A 139 -18.36 20.72 21.61
C ASN A 139 -18.85 19.65 22.58
N ALA A 140 -19.56 20.06 23.64
CA ALA A 140 -19.91 19.18 24.73
C ALA A 140 -21.21 18.39 24.54
N ASN A 141 -22.25 18.99 23.96
CA ASN A 141 -23.56 18.35 23.80
C ASN A 141 -24.25 18.80 22.50
N PRO A 142 -24.32 17.93 21.47
CA PRO A 142 -23.68 16.62 21.41
C PRO A 142 -22.14 16.72 21.32
N PHE A 143 -21.44 15.64 21.64
CA PHE A 143 -19.99 15.55 21.46
C PHE A 143 -19.63 15.72 19.97
N ARG A 144 -18.79 16.70 19.64
CA ARG A 144 -18.28 16.95 18.28
C ARG A 144 -16.95 17.67 18.35
N ILE A 145 -16.01 17.37 17.45
CA ILE A 145 -14.74 18.12 17.33
C ILE A 145 -14.66 18.81 15.97
N ASP A 146 -14.45 20.12 15.94
CA ASP A 146 -14.29 20.88 14.70
C ASP A 146 -12.86 21.40 14.54
N PHE A 147 -12.29 21.21 13.36
CA PHE A 147 -11.02 21.80 12.96
C PHE A 147 -11.30 22.99 12.06
N ILE A 148 -10.92 24.17 12.52
CA ILE A 148 -11.17 25.45 11.86
C ILE A 148 -9.83 26.03 11.42
N MET A 149 -9.74 26.35 10.13
CA MET A 149 -8.58 27.01 9.53
C MET A 149 -9.08 28.16 8.65
N ASP A 150 -8.41 29.30 8.68
CA ASP A 150 -8.85 30.50 7.94
C ASP A 150 -10.31 30.92 8.24
N LYS A 151 -10.78 30.63 9.47
CA LYS A 151 -12.17 30.84 9.93
C LYS A 151 -13.23 29.98 9.23
N GLU A 152 -12.82 28.97 8.46
CA GLU A 152 -13.71 27.98 7.84
C GLU A 152 -13.51 26.61 8.54
N PRO A 153 -14.59 25.86 8.87
CA PRO A 153 -14.45 24.47 9.27
C PRO A 153 -13.97 23.65 8.08
N VAL A 154 -12.87 22.93 8.25
CA VAL A 154 -12.26 22.10 7.19
C VAL A 154 -12.35 20.61 7.49
N MET A 155 -12.62 20.24 8.74
CA MET A 155 -12.85 18.88 9.17
C MET A 155 -13.71 18.88 10.43
N SER A 156 -14.68 17.96 10.52
CA SER A 156 -15.50 17.79 11.73
C SER A 156 -15.63 16.31 12.07
N VAL A 157 -15.34 15.98 13.33
CA VAL A 157 -15.39 14.62 13.88
C VAL A 157 -16.69 14.46 14.66
N ASN A 158 -17.38 13.36 14.43
CA ASN A 158 -18.69 13.04 15.00
C ASN A 158 -19.78 14.08 14.64
N ALA A 159 -19.70 14.67 13.44
CA ALA A 159 -20.67 15.67 13.00
C ALA A 159 -22.04 15.05 12.67
N LYS A 160 -22.05 13.77 12.27
CA LYS A 160 -23.25 12.97 12.01
C LYS A 160 -23.72 12.20 13.23
N GLY A 161 -22.99 12.26 14.34
CA GLY A 161 -23.36 11.57 15.58
C GLY A 161 -23.27 10.05 15.46
N LEU A 162 -22.35 9.53 14.64
CA LEU A 162 -22.15 8.10 14.39
C LEU A 162 -21.04 7.49 15.25
N LEU A 163 -20.42 8.25 16.18
CA LEU A 163 -19.57 7.68 17.22
C LEU A 163 -20.32 6.54 17.91
N ASN A 164 -19.75 5.34 17.87
CA ASN A 164 -20.33 4.16 18.49
C ASN A 164 -19.23 3.17 18.92
N ILE A 165 -19.02 3.05 20.23
CA ILE A 165 -18.14 2.05 20.83
C ILE A 165 -19.01 0.99 21.51
N GLU A 166 -18.94 -0.23 21.02
CA GLU A 166 -19.58 -1.38 21.66
C GLU A 166 -18.77 -1.79 22.89
N HIS A 167 -19.18 -1.31 24.07
CA HIS A 167 -18.53 -1.62 25.35
C HIS A 167 -18.47 -3.13 25.60
N LEU A 168 -17.34 -3.58 26.15
CA LEU A 168 -17.18 -5.00 26.47
C LEU A 168 -18.16 -5.38 27.58
N ARG A 169 -18.87 -6.50 27.37
CA ARG A 169 -19.91 -6.99 28.30
C ARG A 169 -19.87 -8.49 28.43
N GLU A 170 -20.37 -9.01 29.54
CA GLU A 170 -20.57 -10.45 29.73
C GLU A 170 -21.82 -10.92 28.98
N LYS A 171 -21.84 -12.19 28.58
CA LYS A 171 -23.03 -12.83 28.01
C LYS A 171 -24.06 -12.97 29.13
N SER A 172 -25.18 -12.28 29.01
CA SER A 172 -26.26 -12.34 30.01
C SER A 172 -26.85 -13.76 30.00
N HIS A 173 -26.45 -14.59 30.96
CA HIS A 173 -27.19 -15.81 31.28
C HIS A 173 -28.46 -15.39 32.02
N PHE A 174 -29.62 -15.40 31.36
CA PHE A 174 -30.89 -15.29 32.07
C PHE A 174 -31.01 -16.46 33.06
N ARG A 175 -30.70 -16.20 34.34
CA ARG A 175 -31.13 -17.04 35.46
C ARG A 175 -32.59 -16.74 35.70
N VAL A 176 -33.47 -17.69 35.38
CA VAL A 176 -34.84 -17.67 35.90
C VAL A 176 -34.75 -17.89 37.41
N ASN A 177 -34.83 -16.81 38.18
CA ASN A 177 -35.19 -16.92 39.60
C ASN A 177 -36.64 -17.40 39.65
N LYS A 178 -36.85 -18.69 39.94
CA LYS A 178 -38.13 -19.15 40.46
C LYS A 178 -38.28 -18.56 41.86
N GLU A 179 -39.04 -17.49 41.98
CA GLU A 179 -39.65 -17.14 43.26
C GLU A 179 -40.67 -18.24 43.59
N GLU A 180 -40.43 -18.96 44.70
CA GLU A 180 -41.40 -19.87 45.30
C GLU A 180 -42.55 -19.06 45.92
N PRO A 181 -43.82 -19.37 45.62
CA PRO A 181 -44.93 -18.99 46.48
C PRO A 181 -45.06 -19.98 47.64
N ALA A 182 -45.40 -19.43 48.81
CA ALA A 182 -45.63 -20.13 50.05
C ALA A 182 -46.74 -21.20 49.96
N GLY A 183 -46.67 -22.17 50.88
CA GLY A 183 -47.34 -23.46 50.80
C GLY A 183 -48.86 -23.46 51.00
N GLU A 184 -49.45 -24.64 50.81
CA GLU A 184 -50.54 -25.19 51.62
C GLU A 184 -50.70 -26.71 51.39
N GLU A 185 -50.72 -27.39 52.53
CA GLU A 185 -51.13 -28.74 52.99
C GLU A 185 -51.53 -29.90 52.02
N GLU A 186 -51.06 -31.11 52.38
CA GLU A 186 -51.55 -32.43 51.92
C GLU A 186 -52.97 -32.75 52.46
N PRO A 187 -53.69 -33.78 51.94
CA PRO A 187 -53.52 -35.12 52.55
C PRO A 187 -53.62 -36.34 51.61
N ALA A 188 -53.14 -37.45 52.19
CA ALA A 188 -52.98 -38.84 51.74
C ALA A 188 -54.14 -39.60 51.06
N GLY A 189 -53.78 -40.68 50.33
CA GLY A 189 -54.67 -41.79 49.95
C GLY A 189 -53.99 -42.87 49.09
N GLU A 190 -54.12 -44.14 49.49
CA GLU A 190 -53.44 -45.36 49.00
C GLU A 190 -54.11 -46.08 47.80
N GLU A 191 -53.44 -47.17 47.33
CA GLU A 191 -53.89 -48.32 46.51
C GLU A 191 -54.08 -48.07 44.98
N GLY A 192 -53.75 -48.93 44.01
CA GLY A 192 -53.24 -50.30 43.91
C GLY A 192 -53.58 -50.85 42.50
N ALA A 193 -52.58 -51.44 41.80
CA ALA A 193 -52.61 -52.40 40.67
C ALA A 193 -53.58 -52.23 39.46
N ASP A 194 -53.04 -52.14 38.22
CA ASP A 194 -53.03 -53.23 37.20
C ASP A 194 -52.64 -52.76 35.77
N LYS A 195 -51.75 -53.56 35.14
CA LYS A 195 -51.61 -53.92 33.70
C LYS A 195 -50.86 -53.04 32.67
N GLU A 196 -49.75 -53.63 32.22
CA GLU A 196 -49.17 -53.74 30.85
C GLU A 196 -50.23 -53.69 29.71
N GLU A 197 -49.97 -53.35 28.44
CA GLU A 197 -48.89 -52.75 27.64
C GLU A 197 -49.59 -52.46 26.28
N GLU A 198 -49.39 -51.30 25.65
CA GLU A 198 -49.22 -51.20 24.19
C GLU A 198 -48.75 -49.80 23.77
N ASN A 199 -47.65 -49.77 23.01
CA ASN A 199 -47.00 -48.58 22.45
C ASN A 199 -47.77 -48.02 21.24
N GLY A 200 -47.87 -46.69 21.15
CA GLY A 200 -48.22 -46.00 19.90
C GLY A 200 -48.42 -44.49 20.05
N GLU A 201 -47.34 -43.73 19.84
CA GLU A 201 -47.26 -42.28 19.49
C GLU A 201 -47.87 -41.22 20.45
N LYS A 202 -47.00 -40.34 20.98
CA LYS A 202 -47.36 -38.95 21.31
C LYS A 202 -46.11 -38.05 21.36
N GLU A 203 -46.05 -37.14 20.40
CA GLU A 203 -45.13 -36.00 20.32
C GLU A 203 -45.11 -35.21 21.64
N GLN A 204 -43.91 -35.00 22.22
CA GLN A 204 -43.71 -33.97 23.23
C GLN A 204 -43.50 -32.63 22.50
N LYS A 205 -44.54 -31.79 22.54
CA LYS A 205 -44.44 -30.37 22.19
C LYS A 205 -43.52 -29.67 23.19
N GLU A 206 -42.47 -29.03 22.69
CA GLU A 206 -41.74 -27.98 23.42
C GLU A 206 -42.72 -26.84 23.78
N PRO A 207 -42.51 -26.12 24.91
CA PRO A 207 -43.36 -25.00 25.26
C PRO A 207 -43.23 -23.89 24.21
N GLU A 208 -44.34 -23.36 23.72
CA GLU A 208 -44.35 -22.20 22.82
C GLU A 208 -43.78 -20.98 23.56
N LYS A 209 -42.54 -20.59 23.19
CA LYS A 209 -41.97 -19.29 23.52
C LYS A 209 -42.86 -18.17 22.98
N THR A 210 -43.05 -17.12 23.78
CA THR A 210 -43.81 -15.92 23.40
C THR A 210 -43.13 -15.16 22.26
N GLU A 211 -43.87 -14.35 21.50
CA GLU A 211 -43.31 -13.57 20.37
C GLU A 211 -42.23 -12.57 20.82
N GLU A 212 -42.31 -12.03 22.04
CA GLU A 212 -41.27 -11.19 22.65
C GLU A 212 -40.01 -11.99 23.01
N GLU A 213 -40.15 -13.23 23.49
CA GLU A 213 -39.02 -14.14 23.75
C GLU A 213 -38.35 -14.61 22.46
N LYS A 214 -39.10 -14.79 21.36
CA LYS A 214 -38.50 -15.08 20.04
C LYS A 214 -37.78 -13.87 19.45
N ALA A 215 -38.34 -12.66 19.61
CA ALA A 215 -37.74 -11.44 19.09
C ALA A 215 -36.47 -11.01 19.85
N THR A 216 -36.36 -11.32 21.14
CA THR A 216 -35.17 -11.05 21.96
C THR A 216 -34.08 -12.10 21.79
N ASP A 217 -34.43 -13.38 21.65
CA ASP A 217 -33.50 -14.49 21.37
C ASP A 217 -32.84 -14.35 19.96
N ASP A 218 -33.56 -13.79 18.97
CA ASP A 218 -33.01 -13.46 17.65
C ASP A 218 -32.14 -12.18 17.65
N GLN A 219 -32.40 -11.19 18.51
CA GLN A 219 -31.56 -9.98 18.64
C GLN A 219 -30.23 -10.23 19.36
N ASP A 220 -30.20 -11.14 20.35
CA ASP A 220 -28.97 -11.49 21.07
C ASP A 220 -28.07 -12.49 20.31
N ARG A 221 -28.63 -13.30 19.40
CA ARG A 221 -27.86 -14.25 18.56
C ARG A 221 -26.81 -13.56 17.68
N ASP A 222 -27.13 -12.39 17.13
CA ASP A 222 -26.24 -11.62 16.25
C ASP A 222 -25.03 -10.97 16.95
N LEU A 223 -25.00 -11.01 18.29
CA LEU A 223 -24.02 -10.32 19.12
C LEU A 223 -22.86 -11.22 19.55
N TRP A 224 -23.04 -12.54 19.52
CA TRP A 224 -22.09 -13.53 20.03
C TRP A 224 -21.58 -14.46 18.92
N GLU A 225 -21.80 -15.76 18.99
CA GLU A 225 -21.29 -16.70 18.00
C GLU A 225 -21.79 -16.36 16.59
N GLU A 226 -20.87 -16.26 15.62
CA GLU A 226 -21.17 -15.90 14.23
C GLU A 226 -20.69 -17.01 13.30
N THR A 227 -21.56 -17.49 12.39
CA THR A 227 -21.19 -18.52 11.43
C THR A 227 -21.15 -17.96 10.02
N PHE A 228 -20.02 -18.13 9.33
CA PHE A 228 -19.87 -17.85 7.91
C PHE A 228 -19.49 -19.11 7.16
N LYS A 229 -20.34 -19.53 6.23
CA LYS A 229 -20.29 -20.85 5.60
C LYS A 229 -20.25 -21.96 6.66
N THR A 230 -19.14 -22.67 6.76
CA THR A 230 -18.93 -23.79 7.69
C THR A 230 -18.10 -23.41 8.91
N HIS A 231 -17.68 -22.14 9.03
CA HIS A 231 -16.80 -21.67 10.09
C HIS A 231 -17.60 -20.89 11.13
N THR A 232 -17.55 -21.34 12.37
CA THR A 232 -18.19 -20.65 13.50
C THR A 232 -17.13 -19.95 14.33
N ASP A 233 -17.17 -18.62 14.31
CA ASP A 233 -16.46 -17.75 15.24
C ASP A 233 -17.14 -17.79 16.60
N SER A 234 -16.41 -18.17 17.66
CA SER A 234 -16.96 -18.19 19.02
C SER A 234 -17.16 -16.82 19.66
N LYS A 235 -16.49 -15.78 19.13
CA LYS A 235 -16.62 -14.37 19.56
C LYS A 235 -16.65 -14.22 21.10
N PRO A 236 -15.61 -14.66 21.83
CA PRO A 236 -15.62 -14.74 23.29
C PRO A 236 -15.79 -13.40 24.00
N LYS A 237 -15.42 -12.29 23.35
CA LYS A 237 -15.58 -10.92 23.87
C LYS A 237 -16.92 -10.28 23.48
N GLY A 238 -17.78 -10.98 22.73
CA GLY A 238 -19.03 -10.43 22.21
C GLY A 238 -18.79 -9.27 21.22
N PRO A 239 -19.72 -8.31 21.12
CA PRO A 239 -19.56 -7.10 20.32
C PRO A 239 -18.48 -6.18 20.91
N SER A 240 -17.49 -5.81 20.10
CA SER A 240 -16.36 -4.97 20.53
C SER A 240 -16.01 -3.86 19.54
N SER A 241 -16.85 -3.60 18.54
CA SER A 241 -16.49 -2.69 17.47
C SER A 241 -16.43 -1.23 17.92
N VAL A 242 -15.63 -0.44 17.20
CA VAL A 242 -15.49 1.00 17.37
C VAL A 242 -15.82 1.69 16.06
N GLY A 243 -16.62 2.76 16.11
CA GLY A 243 -17.05 3.52 14.93
C GLY A 243 -16.99 5.02 15.15
N LEU A 244 -16.64 5.78 14.10
CA LEU A 244 -16.55 7.24 14.11
C LEU A 244 -16.77 7.84 12.71
N ASP A 245 -17.57 8.90 12.62
CA ASP A 245 -17.66 9.71 11.40
C ASP A 245 -16.72 10.90 11.39
N VAL A 246 -16.22 11.22 10.19
CA VAL A 246 -15.42 12.42 9.91
C VAL A 246 -15.91 13.05 8.61
N SER A 247 -16.30 14.31 8.70
CA SER A 247 -16.74 15.16 7.58
C SER A 247 -15.61 16.08 7.12
N PHE A 248 -15.52 16.32 5.82
CA PHE A 248 -14.55 17.21 5.17
C PHE A 248 -15.28 18.31 4.36
N PRO A 249 -15.73 19.40 5.00
CA PRO A 249 -16.37 20.51 4.30
C PRO A 249 -15.41 21.24 3.35
N GLY A 250 -15.89 21.58 2.15
CA GLY A 250 -15.11 22.20 1.09
C GLY A 250 -14.31 21.21 0.23
N PHE A 251 -14.49 19.90 0.42
CA PHE A 251 -13.81 18.85 -0.34
C PHE A 251 -14.81 18.02 -1.16
N GLU A 252 -14.35 17.60 -2.33
CA GLU A 252 -15.08 16.69 -3.25
C GLU A 252 -14.24 15.45 -3.60
N HIS A 253 -12.94 15.48 -3.30
CA HIS A 253 -11.98 14.48 -3.77
C HIS A 253 -11.25 13.85 -2.60
N VAL A 254 -11.37 12.53 -2.48
CA VAL A 254 -10.70 11.72 -1.47
C VAL A 254 -9.98 10.53 -2.12
N TYR A 255 -8.82 10.19 -1.57
CA TYR A 255 -7.90 9.17 -2.08
C TYR A 255 -7.36 8.32 -0.91
N GLY A 256 -6.71 7.20 -1.21
CA GLY A 256 -6.06 6.34 -0.23
C GLY A 256 -6.79 5.03 -0.06
N LEU A 257 -6.81 4.51 1.17
CA LEU A 257 -7.41 3.24 1.54
C LEU A 257 -6.96 2.01 0.72
N PRO A 258 -5.70 1.85 0.27
CA PRO A 258 -5.35 0.62 -0.44
C PRO A 258 -5.45 -0.60 0.51
N GLU A 259 -5.69 -1.80 0.02
CA GLU A 259 -5.67 -2.17 -1.40
C GLU A 259 -7.04 -2.54 -1.99
N HIS A 260 -7.42 -1.83 -3.05
CA HIS A 260 -8.61 -2.11 -3.87
C HIS A 260 -8.25 -1.99 -5.34
N ALA A 261 -8.78 -2.90 -6.16
CA ALA A 261 -8.74 -2.77 -7.61
C ALA A 261 -9.81 -1.79 -8.09
N ASP A 262 -9.67 -0.52 -7.74
CA ASP A 262 -10.65 0.53 -7.99
C ASP A 262 -9.98 1.83 -8.50
N SER A 263 -10.79 2.83 -8.82
CA SER A 263 -10.32 4.15 -9.27
C SER A 263 -9.44 4.85 -8.23
N LEU A 264 -8.57 5.75 -8.71
CA LEU A 264 -7.73 6.58 -7.84
C LEU A 264 -8.58 7.45 -6.90
N LEU A 265 -9.64 8.04 -7.46
CA LEU A 265 -10.65 8.76 -6.69
C LEU A 265 -11.58 7.73 -6.01
N LEU A 266 -11.68 7.79 -4.69
CA LEU A 266 -12.59 6.91 -3.96
C LEU A 266 -14.05 7.26 -4.28
N LYS A 267 -14.86 6.23 -4.51
CA LYS A 267 -16.26 6.35 -4.89
C LYS A 267 -17.16 6.48 -3.66
N SER A 268 -18.35 7.04 -3.87
CA SER A 268 -19.42 6.99 -2.87
C SER A 268 -19.89 5.55 -2.68
N THR A 269 -20.02 5.13 -1.43
CA THR A 269 -20.44 3.76 -1.04
C THR A 269 -21.92 3.68 -0.69
N LYS A 270 -22.70 4.74 -0.96
CA LYS A 270 -24.13 4.82 -0.62
C LYS A 270 -24.96 3.66 -1.19
N SER A 271 -24.61 3.17 -2.36
CA SER A 271 -25.33 2.10 -3.08
C SER A 271 -24.52 0.81 -3.23
N THR A 272 -23.38 0.70 -2.55
CA THR A 272 -22.48 -0.45 -2.60
C THR A 272 -22.13 -0.87 -1.18
N ASP A 273 -21.29 -1.89 -1.04
CA ASP A 273 -20.59 -2.09 0.23
C ASP A 273 -19.59 -0.96 0.50
N PRO A 274 -19.27 -0.70 1.79
CA PRO A 274 -18.18 0.19 2.16
C PRO A 274 -16.84 -0.36 1.65
N TYR A 275 -15.81 0.49 1.53
CA TYR A 275 -14.44 0.00 1.32
C TYR A 275 -14.04 -0.87 2.51
N ARG A 276 -13.54 -2.08 2.24
CA ARG A 276 -13.11 -3.04 3.27
C ARG A 276 -11.59 -3.09 3.35
N LEU A 277 -11.05 -3.05 4.55
CA LEU A 277 -9.63 -3.24 4.87
C LEU A 277 -9.49 -4.49 5.75
N TYR A 278 -9.22 -5.60 5.08
CA TYR A 278 -8.98 -6.92 5.66
C TYR A 278 -8.11 -7.70 4.68
N ASN A 279 -6.86 -7.99 5.06
CA ASN A 279 -5.90 -8.62 4.16
C ASN A 279 -6.38 -10.02 3.76
N LEU A 280 -6.68 -10.22 2.48
CA LEU A 280 -7.32 -11.43 1.97
C LEU A 280 -6.66 -11.91 0.69
N ASP A 281 -6.58 -13.24 0.57
CA ASP A 281 -6.16 -13.91 -0.65
C ASP A 281 -7.35 -14.04 -1.61
N VAL A 282 -7.52 -13.03 -2.48
CA VAL A 282 -8.65 -12.95 -3.41
C VAL A 282 -8.25 -13.48 -4.78
N PHE A 283 -8.51 -14.77 -5.00
CA PHE A 283 -8.28 -15.44 -6.29
C PHE A 283 -9.08 -14.79 -7.42
N GLU A 284 -8.42 -14.50 -8.55
CA GLU A 284 -9.00 -13.86 -9.75
C GLU A 284 -9.86 -12.62 -9.40
N TYR A 285 -9.31 -11.71 -8.58
CA TYR A 285 -10.02 -10.54 -8.07
C TYR A 285 -10.68 -9.70 -9.17
N GLU A 286 -11.85 -9.15 -8.85
CA GLU A 286 -12.61 -8.28 -9.75
C GLU A 286 -12.17 -6.82 -9.68
N LEU A 287 -12.43 -6.08 -10.77
CA LEU A 287 -12.11 -4.66 -10.90
C LEU A 287 -13.29 -3.77 -10.53
N ASN A 288 -13.00 -2.51 -10.19
CA ASN A 288 -13.95 -1.49 -9.77
C ASN A 288 -14.79 -1.91 -8.54
N SER A 289 -14.14 -2.57 -7.57
CA SER A 289 -14.81 -3.16 -6.41
C SER A 289 -14.21 -2.66 -5.10
N PRO A 290 -15.02 -2.32 -4.07
CA PRO A 290 -14.55 -1.98 -2.72
C PRO A 290 -14.15 -3.21 -1.88
N MET A 291 -14.02 -4.38 -2.50
CA MET A 291 -13.65 -5.63 -1.83
C MET A 291 -12.18 -5.55 -1.40
N ALA A 292 -11.89 -5.93 -0.16
CA ALA A 292 -10.51 -5.96 0.32
C ALA A 292 -9.66 -6.92 -0.53
N LEU A 293 -8.41 -6.55 -0.75
CA LEU A 293 -7.38 -7.39 -1.36
C LEU A 293 -6.31 -7.74 -0.31
N TYR A 294 -5.04 -7.80 -0.71
CA TYR A 294 -3.98 -8.43 0.07
C TYR A 294 -3.43 -7.55 1.20
N GLY A 295 -3.47 -6.22 1.04
CA GLY A 295 -2.92 -5.27 2.02
C GLY A 295 -3.92 -4.19 2.42
N SER A 296 -3.63 -3.53 3.55
CA SER A 296 -4.51 -2.53 4.15
C SER A 296 -3.71 -1.34 4.70
N VAL A 297 -3.91 -0.14 4.16
CA VAL A 297 -3.35 1.09 4.73
C VAL A 297 -4.50 2.06 5.04
N PRO A 298 -4.92 2.19 6.32
CA PRO A 298 -6.10 2.97 6.71
C PRO A 298 -5.82 4.48 6.76
N VAL A 299 -5.39 5.02 5.62
CA VAL A 299 -5.09 6.44 5.41
C VAL A 299 -5.99 6.96 4.32
N LEU A 300 -6.67 8.06 4.60
CA LEU A 300 -7.45 8.82 3.63
C LEU A 300 -6.86 10.22 3.46
N ILE A 301 -6.77 10.68 2.22
CA ILE A 301 -6.30 12.01 1.86
C ILE A 301 -7.45 12.76 1.20
N ALA A 302 -7.81 13.92 1.73
CA ALA A 302 -8.81 14.81 1.14
C ALA A 302 -8.11 15.98 0.45
N HIS A 303 -8.44 16.23 -0.82
CA HIS A 303 -7.83 17.28 -1.62
C HIS A 303 -8.85 18.28 -2.18
N SER A 304 -8.47 19.55 -2.16
CA SER A 304 -9.16 20.65 -2.81
C SER A 304 -8.12 21.63 -3.37
N GLU A 305 -8.54 22.53 -4.25
CA GLU A 305 -7.71 23.62 -4.76
C GLU A 305 -7.08 24.47 -3.64
N LYS A 306 -7.78 24.61 -2.51
CA LYS A 306 -7.31 25.42 -1.37
C LYS A 306 -6.30 24.69 -0.50
N ARG A 307 -6.49 23.38 -0.28
CA ARG A 307 -5.74 22.62 0.74
C ARG A 307 -5.85 21.10 0.57
N THR A 308 -4.89 20.40 1.16
CA THR A 308 -4.86 18.95 1.33
C THR A 308 -4.84 18.59 2.80
N LEU A 309 -5.67 17.64 3.22
CA LEU A 309 -5.70 17.08 4.56
C LEU A 309 -5.50 15.57 4.48
N GLY A 310 -5.04 14.96 5.56
CA GLY A 310 -4.98 13.52 5.72
C GLY A 310 -5.59 13.07 7.03
N MET A 311 -6.03 11.82 7.06
CA MET A 311 -6.51 11.14 8.25
C MET A 311 -5.92 9.74 8.25
N PHE A 312 -5.25 9.39 9.34
CA PHE A 312 -4.73 8.04 9.57
C PHE A 312 -5.49 7.40 10.73
N TRP A 313 -6.30 6.39 10.42
CA TRP A 313 -7.05 5.58 11.39
C TRP A 313 -6.18 4.41 11.84
N MET A 314 -5.51 4.54 12.99
CA MET A 314 -4.56 3.54 13.45
C MET A 314 -5.27 2.38 14.17
N ASN A 315 -5.92 1.53 13.39
CA ASN A 315 -6.54 0.29 13.84
C ASN A 315 -6.19 -0.85 12.87
N VAL A 316 -5.84 -2.02 13.42
CA VAL A 316 -5.31 -3.16 12.65
C VAL A 316 -6.30 -4.33 12.53
N ALA A 317 -7.50 -4.18 13.12
CA ALA A 317 -8.59 -5.12 12.94
C ALA A 317 -9.25 -4.94 11.56
N GLU A 318 -10.19 -5.83 11.23
CA GLU A 318 -11.07 -5.64 10.08
C GLU A 318 -11.75 -4.26 10.16
N THR A 319 -11.62 -3.45 9.11
CA THR A 319 -12.14 -2.09 9.08
C THR A 319 -12.96 -1.85 7.83
N TRP A 320 -14.10 -1.18 7.97
CA TRP A 320 -14.97 -0.78 6.88
C TRP A 320 -15.12 0.75 6.86
N ILE A 321 -15.17 1.32 5.67
CA ILE A 321 -15.23 2.77 5.47
C ILE A 321 -16.34 3.12 4.47
N ASP A 322 -17.40 3.73 4.98
CA ASP A 322 -18.45 4.33 4.15
C ASP A 322 -17.99 5.74 3.72
N ILE A 323 -18.26 6.10 2.46
CA ILE A 323 -17.95 7.42 1.88
C ILE A 323 -19.22 7.97 1.22
N ARG A 324 -19.59 9.21 1.52
CA ARG A 324 -20.75 9.90 0.94
C ARG A 324 -20.36 11.29 0.48
N SER A 325 -20.64 11.59 -0.79
CA SER A 325 -20.59 12.97 -1.30
C SER A 325 -21.93 13.65 -1.04
N VAL A 326 -21.90 14.77 -0.33
CA VAL A 326 -23.10 15.55 0.05
C VAL A 326 -22.84 17.06 -0.10
N ILE A 327 -23.91 17.84 0.01
CA ILE A 327 -23.83 19.30 0.18
C ILE A 327 -23.83 19.57 1.69
N ALA A 328 -22.90 20.39 2.17
CA ALA A 328 -22.81 20.75 3.59
C ALA A 328 -24.07 21.48 4.06
N ASP A 329 -24.52 21.19 5.28
CA ASP A 329 -25.70 21.82 5.86
C ASP A 329 -25.46 23.32 6.11
N LYS A 330 -26.28 24.18 5.48
CA LYS A 330 -26.18 25.65 5.60
C LYS A 330 -26.43 26.14 7.03
N THR A 331 -27.12 25.37 7.88
CA THR A 331 -27.33 25.71 9.30
C THR A 331 -26.08 25.55 10.16
N MET A 332 -25.09 24.76 9.72
CA MET A 332 -23.77 24.61 10.36
C MET A 332 -22.89 25.85 10.14
N PHE A 333 -23.00 26.48 8.97
CA PHE A 333 -22.23 27.67 8.61
C PHE A 333 -22.91 28.98 9.07
N SER A 334 -24.25 29.02 9.14
CA SER A 334 -25.00 30.21 9.53
C SER A 334 -24.79 30.63 10.99
N LYS A 335 -24.36 29.71 11.88
CA LYS A 335 -24.04 30.03 13.28
C LYS A 335 -22.62 30.55 13.50
N LEU A 336 -21.73 30.45 12.50
CA LEU A 336 -20.31 30.81 12.63
C LEU A 336 -19.86 31.92 11.66
N VAL A 337 -20.65 32.26 10.64
CA VAL A 337 -20.25 33.26 9.63
C VAL A 337 -21.42 34.15 9.21
N ASP A 338 -21.55 35.33 9.82
CA ASP A 338 -22.43 36.44 9.37
C ASP A 338 -21.93 37.11 8.05
N PHE A 339 -21.00 36.48 7.33
CA PHE A 339 -20.24 37.14 6.26
C PHE A 339 -19.93 36.29 5.02
N VAL A 340 -20.85 35.42 4.59
CA VAL A 340 -20.83 34.92 3.20
C VAL A 340 -22.18 35.19 2.54
N LYS A 341 -22.30 36.36 1.93
CA LYS A 341 -23.27 36.63 0.87
C LYS A 341 -22.86 35.79 -0.35
N GLY A 342 -23.29 34.54 -0.42
CA GLY A 342 -23.08 33.67 -1.57
C GLY A 342 -23.99 32.46 -1.48
N ASP A 343 -24.92 32.33 -2.42
CA ASP A 343 -25.96 31.29 -2.48
C ASP A 343 -25.42 29.93 -2.99
N SER A 344 -24.10 29.70 -2.93
CA SER A 344 -23.45 28.51 -3.48
C SER A 344 -23.35 27.39 -2.45
N ASP A 345 -23.80 26.20 -2.84
CA ASP A 345 -23.67 24.97 -2.07
C ASP A 345 -22.19 24.66 -1.78
N ILE A 346 -21.86 24.30 -0.53
CA ILE A 346 -20.51 23.93 -0.12
C ILE A 346 -20.40 22.41 -0.26
N PRO A 347 -19.50 21.87 -1.10
CA PRO A 347 -19.33 20.43 -1.21
C PRO A 347 -18.74 19.84 0.07
N GLN A 348 -19.10 18.60 0.38
CA GLN A 348 -18.59 17.90 1.56
C GLN A 348 -18.50 16.40 1.29
N ILE A 349 -17.40 15.80 1.74
CA ILE A 349 -17.28 14.35 1.85
C ILE A 349 -17.50 13.95 3.31
N ASP A 350 -18.44 13.04 3.54
CA ASP A 350 -18.63 12.37 4.82
C ASP A 350 -18.02 10.98 4.76
N THR A 351 -17.25 10.62 5.78
CA THR A 351 -16.70 9.28 5.93
C THR A 351 -17.15 8.67 7.25
N HIS A 352 -17.43 7.37 7.28
CA HIS A 352 -17.78 6.64 8.49
C HIS A 352 -16.90 5.41 8.59
N TRP A 353 -16.05 5.38 9.62
CA TRP A 353 -15.02 4.37 9.84
C TRP A 353 -15.43 3.49 10.98
N PHE A 354 -15.36 2.17 10.79
CA PHE A 354 -15.65 1.25 11.88
C PHE A 354 -14.81 -0.02 11.79
N SER A 355 -14.18 -0.35 12.91
CA SER A 355 -13.29 -1.49 13.08
C SER A 355 -13.87 -2.47 14.07
N GLU A 356 -13.62 -3.77 13.86
CA GLU A 356 -14.20 -4.84 14.68
C GLU A 356 -13.79 -4.82 16.15
N SER A 357 -12.57 -4.37 16.44
CA SER A 357 -12.02 -4.29 17.79
C SER A 357 -10.98 -3.17 17.91
N GLY A 358 -10.22 -3.18 19.00
CA GLY A 358 -9.24 -2.14 19.31
C GLY A 358 -9.89 -0.86 19.83
N ILE A 359 -9.13 0.23 19.76
CA ILE A 359 -9.57 1.58 20.18
C ILE A 359 -9.80 2.47 18.97
N ILE A 360 -10.39 3.64 19.21
CA ILE A 360 -10.31 4.76 18.26
C ILE A 360 -8.98 5.46 18.51
N ASP A 361 -8.08 5.42 17.53
CA ASP A 361 -6.83 6.19 17.52
C ASP A 361 -6.64 6.79 16.14
N VAL A 362 -6.79 8.12 16.04
CA VAL A 362 -6.82 8.83 14.77
C VAL A 362 -5.82 9.96 14.77
N MET A 363 -4.97 10.02 13.74
CA MET A 363 -4.07 11.13 13.50
C MET A 363 -4.59 11.96 12.33
N PHE A 364 -4.88 13.22 12.61
CA PHE A 364 -5.28 14.22 11.63
C PHE A 364 -4.03 14.96 11.12
N LEU A 365 -3.79 14.86 9.81
CA LEU A 365 -2.65 15.43 9.10
C LEU A 365 -3.09 16.72 8.41
N LEU A 366 -2.75 17.87 8.99
CA LEU A 366 -3.44 19.13 8.67
C LEU A 366 -2.82 19.89 7.48
N GLY A 367 -1.91 19.27 6.73
CA GLY A 367 -1.32 19.85 5.51
C GLY A 367 -0.59 21.18 5.75
N PRO A 368 -0.79 22.22 4.91
CA PRO A 368 -1.91 22.38 3.95
C PRO A 368 -1.61 21.90 2.52
N LYS A 369 -0.34 21.62 2.17
CA LYS A 369 0.03 21.14 0.81
C LYS A 369 0.12 19.61 0.77
N PRO A 370 0.00 18.98 -0.40
CA PRO A 370 0.14 17.52 -0.54
C PRO A 370 1.42 16.98 0.12
N ASN A 371 2.57 17.60 -0.18
CA ASN A 371 3.86 17.19 0.40
C ASN A 371 3.94 17.32 1.92
N ASN A 372 3.15 18.23 2.54
CA ASN A 372 3.10 18.31 4.00
C ASN A 372 2.40 17.09 4.59
N VAL A 373 1.29 16.64 3.98
CA VAL A 373 0.56 15.44 4.42
C VAL A 373 1.44 14.19 4.32
N PHE A 374 2.19 14.03 3.23
CA PHE A 374 3.13 12.90 3.08
C PHE A 374 4.23 12.93 4.15
N GLN A 375 4.83 14.10 4.40
CA GLN A 375 5.85 14.26 5.46
C GLN A 375 5.29 14.03 6.86
N GLN A 376 4.06 14.48 7.12
CA GLN A 376 3.35 14.26 8.39
C GLN A 376 3.15 12.75 8.61
N TYR A 377 2.61 12.04 7.62
CA TYR A 377 2.43 10.59 7.68
C TYR A 377 3.76 9.84 7.83
N ALA A 378 4.77 10.19 7.04
CA ALA A 378 6.09 9.56 7.08
C ALA A 378 6.81 9.75 8.43
N LYS A 379 6.57 10.86 9.14
CA LYS A 379 7.09 11.04 10.52
C LYS A 379 6.47 10.07 11.52
N LEU A 380 5.24 9.64 11.28
CA LEU A 380 4.53 8.68 12.13
C LEU A 380 4.96 7.25 11.81
N THR A 381 4.96 6.86 10.53
CA THR A 381 5.10 5.46 10.11
C THR A 381 6.45 5.14 9.44
N GLY A 382 7.34 6.13 9.32
CA GLY A 382 8.63 5.99 8.64
C GLY A 382 8.54 6.13 7.13
N THR A 383 9.68 6.01 6.48
CA THR A 383 9.85 6.19 5.03
C THR A 383 10.29 4.90 4.35
N THR A 384 10.20 4.88 3.01
CA THR A 384 10.82 3.81 2.22
C THR A 384 12.32 3.86 2.37
N ALA A 385 12.93 2.82 2.93
CA ALA A 385 14.38 2.70 3.00
C ALA A 385 14.97 2.67 1.59
N LEU A 386 16.15 3.27 1.39
CA LEU A 386 16.81 3.28 0.08
C LEU A 386 17.05 1.84 -0.40
N PRO A 387 16.38 1.37 -1.47
CA PRO A 387 16.55 0.00 -1.94
C PRO A 387 17.97 -0.23 -2.48
N PRO A 388 18.50 -1.46 -2.46
CA PRO A 388 19.68 -1.78 -3.27
C PRO A 388 19.36 -1.56 -4.75
N LEU A 389 20.33 -1.11 -5.56
CA LEU A 389 20.07 -0.68 -6.95
C LEU A 389 19.38 -1.76 -7.81
N PHE A 390 19.70 -3.03 -7.57
CA PHE A 390 19.12 -4.13 -8.34
C PHE A 390 17.61 -4.27 -8.11
N ALA A 391 17.09 -3.86 -6.95
CA ALA A 391 15.68 -4.02 -6.57
C ALA A 391 14.74 -3.05 -7.28
N ILE A 392 15.30 -2.02 -7.92
CA ILE A 392 14.57 -1.06 -8.76
C ILE A 392 14.93 -1.26 -10.25
N ALA A 393 15.58 -2.35 -10.61
CA ALA A 393 15.87 -2.72 -12.00
C ALA A 393 14.80 -3.71 -12.51
N TYR A 394 15.11 -4.52 -13.52
CA TYR A 394 14.15 -5.49 -14.06
C TYR A 394 14.28 -6.86 -13.37
N HIS A 395 13.13 -7.44 -13.02
CA HIS A 395 12.97 -8.73 -12.36
C HIS A 395 12.21 -9.71 -13.27
N GLN A 396 12.72 -10.93 -13.41
CA GLN A 396 12.10 -12.00 -14.18
C GLN A 396 11.66 -13.16 -13.27
N SER A 397 10.39 -13.53 -13.36
CA SER A 397 9.75 -14.58 -12.56
C SER A 397 8.71 -15.36 -13.37
N ARG A 398 8.35 -16.54 -12.88
CA ARG A 398 7.12 -17.30 -13.20
C ARG A 398 6.93 -18.41 -12.17
N TRP A 399 5.71 -18.92 -12.06
CA TRP A 399 5.41 -20.22 -11.46
C TRP A 399 5.49 -21.31 -12.54
N ASN A 400 6.48 -22.20 -12.57
CA ASN A 400 7.80 -22.12 -11.95
C ASN A 400 8.87 -22.15 -13.06
N TYR A 401 10.12 -21.80 -12.72
CA TYR A 401 11.25 -22.37 -13.44
C TYR A 401 11.50 -23.79 -12.95
N ASN A 402 11.78 -24.69 -13.88
CA ASN A 402 11.72 -26.12 -13.62
C ASN A 402 12.89 -26.62 -12.76
N ASP A 403 14.10 -26.16 -13.03
CA ASP A 403 15.35 -26.65 -12.45
C ASP A 403 16.53 -25.69 -12.71
N GLU A 404 17.73 -26.07 -12.29
CA GLU A 404 18.98 -25.32 -12.53
C GLU A 404 19.30 -25.07 -14.01
N GLU A 405 18.93 -25.99 -14.89
CA GLU A 405 19.19 -25.87 -16.33
C GLU A 405 18.26 -24.83 -16.96
N ASP A 406 16.97 -24.83 -16.59
CA ASP A 406 16.01 -23.82 -17.00
C ASP A 406 16.44 -22.42 -16.50
N VAL A 407 16.88 -22.32 -15.25
CA VAL A 407 17.48 -21.08 -14.70
C VAL A 407 18.65 -20.61 -15.56
N ALA A 408 19.60 -21.49 -15.89
CA ALA A 408 20.76 -21.15 -16.71
C ALA A 408 20.36 -20.72 -18.13
N SER A 409 19.39 -21.41 -18.72
CA SER A 409 18.83 -21.13 -20.05
C SER A 409 18.17 -19.76 -20.11
N VAL A 410 17.32 -19.42 -19.14
CA VAL A 410 16.67 -18.10 -19.05
C VAL A 410 17.71 -17.00 -18.88
N VAL A 411 18.65 -17.17 -17.95
CA VAL A 411 19.75 -16.22 -17.71
C VAL A 411 20.61 -16.01 -18.96
N ALA A 412 20.84 -17.05 -19.77
CA ALA A 412 21.52 -16.95 -21.06
C ALA A 412 20.66 -16.22 -22.11
N GLY A 413 19.36 -16.53 -22.19
CA GLY A 413 18.43 -15.90 -23.11
C GLY A 413 18.39 -14.38 -22.99
N TYR A 414 18.45 -13.82 -21.78
CA TYR A 414 18.58 -12.37 -21.56
C TYR A 414 19.88 -11.79 -22.13
N ASP A 415 21.00 -12.48 -21.97
CA ASP A 415 22.29 -12.04 -22.53
C ASP A 415 22.29 -12.13 -24.07
N GLU A 416 21.78 -13.24 -24.63
CA GLU A 416 21.72 -13.49 -26.08
C GLU A 416 20.84 -12.48 -26.82
N HIS A 417 19.76 -12.04 -26.19
CA HIS A 417 18.79 -11.13 -26.79
C HIS A 417 19.03 -9.66 -26.41
N ASP A 418 20.13 -9.32 -25.74
CA ASP A 418 20.50 -7.96 -25.31
C ASP A 418 19.40 -7.27 -24.48
N ILE A 419 18.81 -8.02 -23.55
CA ILE A 419 17.82 -7.53 -22.59
C ILE A 419 18.46 -7.53 -21.20
N PRO A 420 18.62 -6.37 -20.55
CA PRO A 420 19.12 -6.32 -19.19
C PRO A 420 18.21 -7.07 -18.19
N LEU A 421 18.82 -7.73 -17.21
CA LEU A 421 18.14 -8.44 -16.13
C LEU A 421 18.97 -8.33 -14.85
N ASP A 422 18.34 -8.00 -13.73
CA ASP A 422 18.99 -7.92 -12.43
C ASP A 422 18.61 -9.08 -11.50
N VAL A 423 17.37 -9.59 -11.55
CA VAL A 423 16.91 -10.61 -10.61
C VAL A 423 16.13 -11.73 -11.27
N LEU A 424 16.51 -12.97 -11.01
CA LEU A 424 15.73 -14.16 -11.35
C LEU A 424 15.03 -14.73 -10.11
N TRP A 425 13.79 -15.16 -10.23
CA TRP A 425 12.96 -15.60 -9.11
C TRP A 425 12.63 -17.08 -9.19
N LEU A 426 12.61 -17.75 -8.04
CA LEU A 426 12.15 -19.13 -7.87
C LEU A 426 10.91 -19.14 -6.96
N ASP A 427 9.82 -19.59 -7.55
CA ASP A 427 8.53 -19.76 -6.89
C ASP A 427 8.46 -21.17 -6.23
N ILE A 428 7.33 -21.58 -5.66
CA ILE A 428 7.21 -22.64 -4.64
C ILE A 428 7.73 -24.01 -5.07
N GLU A 429 7.79 -24.32 -6.38
CA GLU A 429 8.29 -25.61 -6.88
C GLU A 429 9.81 -25.83 -6.72
N HIS A 430 10.57 -24.83 -6.24
CA HIS A 430 11.99 -25.00 -5.92
C HIS A 430 12.25 -25.77 -4.61
N THR A 431 11.24 -25.84 -3.75
CA THR A 431 11.32 -26.46 -2.41
C THR A 431 11.14 -27.98 -2.47
N ASP A 432 11.63 -28.70 -1.45
CA ASP A 432 11.30 -30.13 -1.26
C ASP A 432 9.86 -30.27 -0.71
N GLY A 433 8.90 -30.47 -1.62
CA GLY A 433 7.52 -30.75 -1.25
C GLY A 433 6.85 -29.63 -0.46
N LYS A 434 7.19 -28.37 -0.79
CA LYS A 434 6.66 -27.15 -0.14
C LYS A 434 7.09 -27.02 1.33
N ARG A 435 8.24 -27.59 1.66
CA ARG A 435 8.97 -27.29 2.90
C ARG A 435 9.89 -26.11 2.63
N TYR A 436 9.57 -24.94 3.16
CA TYR A 436 10.43 -23.75 3.03
C TYR A 436 11.82 -23.98 3.65
N PHE A 437 12.80 -23.15 3.29
CA PHE A 437 14.21 -23.33 3.70
C PHE A 437 14.86 -24.64 3.20
N THR A 438 14.26 -25.30 2.20
CA THR A 438 14.78 -26.50 1.55
C THR A 438 14.84 -26.32 0.04
N TRP A 439 15.50 -27.26 -0.64
CA TRP A 439 15.61 -27.31 -2.10
C TRP A 439 15.20 -28.70 -2.58
N ASP A 440 14.43 -28.77 -3.68
CA ASP A 440 14.15 -30.04 -4.36
C ASP A 440 15.48 -30.64 -4.85
N ALA A 441 15.88 -31.78 -4.29
CA ALA A 441 17.18 -32.39 -4.56
C ALA A 441 17.34 -32.94 -5.99
N HIS A 442 16.26 -33.07 -6.75
CA HIS A 442 16.32 -33.49 -8.15
C HIS A 442 16.43 -32.29 -9.10
N LYS A 443 15.71 -31.21 -8.81
CA LYS A 443 15.66 -30.00 -9.65
C LYS A 443 16.77 -28.98 -9.33
N PHE A 444 17.13 -28.86 -8.05
CA PHE A 444 18.09 -27.88 -7.53
C PHE A 444 19.19 -28.50 -6.64
N PRO A 445 19.91 -29.55 -7.11
CA PRO A 445 20.92 -30.26 -6.32
C PRO A 445 22.16 -29.44 -5.94
N ASN A 446 22.45 -28.35 -6.66
CA ASN A 446 23.64 -27.49 -6.53
C ASN A 446 23.26 -26.01 -6.43
N SER A 447 22.23 -25.68 -5.64
CA SER A 447 21.67 -24.33 -5.54
C SER A 447 22.73 -23.22 -5.30
N VAL A 448 23.75 -23.47 -4.47
CA VAL A 448 24.87 -22.52 -4.22
C VAL A 448 25.62 -22.18 -5.51
N ASP A 449 25.95 -23.19 -6.32
CA ASP A 449 26.67 -22.98 -7.59
C ASP A 449 25.78 -22.25 -8.61
N MET A 450 24.49 -22.60 -8.69
CA MET A 450 23.52 -21.87 -9.50
C MET A 450 23.46 -20.38 -9.10
N ILE A 451 23.29 -20.06 -7.82
CA ILE A 451 23.23 -18.68 -7.33
C ILE A 451 24.54 -17.95 -7.65
N ASN A 452 25.69 -18.57 -7.43
CA ASN A 452 26.99 -17.97 -7.72
C ASN A 452 27.21 -17.71 -9.21
N LYS A 453 26.75 -18.60 -10.09
CA LYS A 453 26.78 -18.41 -11.56
C LYS A 453 25.90 -17.23 -12.00
N VAL A 454 24.73 -17.07 -11.39
CA VAL A 454 23.85 -15.90 -11.62
C VAL A 454 24.53 -14.62 -11.10
N ALA A 455 25.07 -14.66 -9.87
CA ALA A 455 25.75 -13.53 -9.24
C ALA A 455 27.00 -13.06 -10.00
N ALA A 456 27.76 -13.98 -10.60
CA ALA A 456 28.93 -13.68 -11.43
C ALA A 456 28.60 -12.80 -12.66
N LYS A 457 27.34 -12.78 -13.10
CA LYS A 457 26.84 -11.89 -14.17
C LYS A 457 26.37 -10.52 -13.66
N GLY A 458 26.56 -10.23 -12.37
CA GLY A 458 26.08 -9.00 -11.71
C GLY A 458 24.60 -9.05 -11.31
N ARG A 459 23.97 -10.24 -11.32
CA ARG A 459 22.56 -10.46 -10.99
C ARG A 459 22.37 -10.94 -9.56
N LYS A 460 21.11 -11.09 -9.14
CA LYS A 460 20.66 -11.70 -7.88
C LYS A 460 19.61 -12.77 -8.14
N MET A 461 19.34 -13.57 -7.11
CA MET A 461 18.22 -14.49 -7.11
C MET A 461 17.25 -14.15 -5.97
N VAL A 462 15.99 -14.52 -6.12
CA VAL A 462 14.97 -14.46 -5.08
C VAL A 462 14.28 -15.82 -4.96
N THR A 463 14.08 -16.31 -3.74
CA THR A 463 13.24 -17.49 -3.47
C THR A 463 12.04 -17.10 -2.63
N ILE A 464 10.88 -17.69 -2.95
CA ILE A 464 9.68 -17.59 -2.12
C ILE A 464 9.83 -18.34 -0.79
N ILE A 465 9.35 -17.75 0.30
CA ILE A 465 9.28 -18.32 1.65
C ILE A 465 8.01 -17.78 2.33
N ASP A 466 7.04 -18.66 2.56
CA ASP A 466 5.70 -18.28 3.08
C ASP A 466 5.55 -18.65 4.57
N PRO A 467 4.57 -18.09 5.30
CA PRO A 467 4.49 -18.26 6.76
C PRO A 467 3.90 -19.60 7.23
N HIS A 468 3.34 -20.40 6.31
CA HIS A 468 2.74 -21.69 6.64
C HIS A 468 3.80 -22.80 6.58
N ILE A 469 3.93 -23.56 7.66
CA ILE A 469 4.97 -24.57 7.82
C ILE A 469 4.31 -25.95 7.72
N LYS A 470 4.70 -26.71 6.68
CA LYS A 470 4.22 -28.09 6.47
C LYS A 470 4.31 -28.90 7.75
N LYS A 471 3.22 -29.56 8.14
CA LYS A 471 3.20 -30.50 9.26
C LYS A 471 3.85 -31.82 8.85
N ASP A 472 5.10 -32.00 9.28
CA ASP A 472 5.92 -33.18 9.02
C ASP A 472 7.04 -33.27 10.08
N ASP A 473 7.03 -34.30 10.91
CA ASP A 473 8.01 -34.47 12.00
C ASP A 473 9.46 -34.65 11.51
N ASN A 474 9.65 -34.97 10.22
CA ASN A 474 10.98 -35.04 9.59
C ASN A 474 11.45 -33.67 9.05
N TYR A 475 10.60 -32.65 9.07
CA TYR A 475 10.94 -31.30 8.63
C TYR A 475 11.42 -30.47 9.82
N PHE A 476 12.70 -30.10 9.79
CA PHE A 476 13.38 -29.45 10.93
C PHE A 476 12.71 -28.16 11.42
N VAL A 477 12.18 -27.32 10.53
CA VAL A 477 11.49 -26.07 10.92
C VAL A 477 10.19 -26.38 11.66
N HIS A 478 9.41 -27.35 11.16
CA HIS A 478 8.17 -27.78 11.83
C HIS A 478 8.44 -28.36 13.21
N LYS A 479 9.41 -29.28 13.29
CA LYS A 479 9.78 -29.92 14.53
C LYS A 479 10.21 -28.90 15.59
N GLU A 480 11.09 -27.98 15.24
CA GLU A 480 11.58 -26.97 16.18
C GLU A 480 10.48 -25.97 16.57
N ALA A 481 9.64 -25.55 15.62
CA ALA A 481 8.51 -24.65 15.90
C ALA A 481 7.49 -25.30 16.85
N THR A 482 7.24 -26.60 16.69
CA THR A 482 6.34 -27.39 17.57
C THR A 482 6.95 -27.51 18.97
N GLU A 483 8.22 -27.92 19.08
CA GLU A 483 8.93 -28.08 20.36
C GLU A 483 8.99 -26.78 21.16
N LYS A 484 9.08 -25.62 20.48
CA LYS A 484 9.14 -24.29 21.10
C LYS A 484 7.77 -23.59 21.21
N GLY A 485 6.69 -24.22 20.76
CA GLY A 485 5.34 -23.65 20.80
C GLY A 485 5.20 -22.33 20.01
N HIS A 486 5.84 -22.24 18.85
CA HIS A 486 5.91 -21.03 18.02
C HIS A 486 4.71 -20.80 17.09
N TYR A 487 3.76 -21.73 17.05
CA TYR A 487 2.56 -21.59 16.24
C TYR A 487 1.50 -20.71 16.90
N VAL A 488 0.72 -20.02 16.06
CA VAL A 488 -0.58 -19.45 16.44
C VAL A 488 -1.43 -20.57 17.04
N LYS A 489 -2.29 -20.25 18.00
CA LYS A 489 -3.11 -21.25 18.70
C LYS A 489 -4.57 -21.18 18.27
N ASN A 490 -5.29 -22.30 18.35
CA ASN A 490 -6.74 -22.31 18.41
C ASN A 490 -7.21 -21.78 19.78
N LYS A 491 -8.51 -21.46 19.89
CA LYS A 491 -9.13 -21.03 21.16
C LYS A 491 -9.00 -22.01 22.33
N ASP A 492 -8.80 -23.30 22.06
CA ASP A 492 -8.59 -24.34 23.07
C ASP A 492 -7.12 -24.49 23.51
N GLY A 493 -6.21 -23.72 22.90
CA GLY A 493 -4.77 -23.72 23.19
C GLY A 493 -3.95 -24.71 22.35
N SER A 494 -4.58 -25.50 21.47
CA SER A 494 -3.87 -26.35 20.50
C SER A 494 -3.21 -25.51 19.40
N ASP A 495 -2.19 -26.05 18.72
CA ASP A 495 -1.59 -25.39 17.55
C ASP A 495 -2.65 -25.19 16.45
N TYR A 496 -2.68 -24.00 15.86
CA TYR A 496 -3.54 -23.72 14.73
C TYR A 496 -3.09 -24.52 13.51
N GLU A 497 -4.01 -25.29 12.95
CA GLU A 497 -3.77 -26.15 11.80
C GLU A 497 -4.78 -25.87 10.69
N GLY A 498 -4.30 -25.94 9.45
CA GLY A 498 -5.07 -25.64 8.26
C GLY A 498 -4.39 -26.20 7.01
N TRP A 499 -4.93 -25.87 5.84
CA TRP A 499 -4.43 -26.32 4.55
C TRP A 499 -3.90 -25.14 3.75
N CYS A 500 -2.72 -25.33 3.16
CA CYS A 500 -2.16 -24.43 2.15
C CYS A 500 -1.37 -25.26 1.11
N TRP A 501 -0.38 -24.68 0.43
CA TRP A 501 0.39 -25.35 -0.61
C TRP A 501 0.97 -26.73 -0.23
N PRO A 502 1.57 -26.94 0.95
CA PRO A 502 2.09 -28.26 1.34
C PRO A 502 1.00 -29.22 1.89
N GLY A 503 -0.28 -28.86 1.83
CA GLY A 503 -1.37 -29.54 2.53
C GLY A 503 -1.46 -29.09 3.99
N SER A 504 -1.59 -30.03 4.93
CA SER A 504 -1.65 -29.73 6.36
C SER A 504 -0.43 -28.95 6.84
N SER A 505 -0.68 -27.81 7.49
CA SER A 505 0.32 -26.83 7.90
C SER A 505 -0.03 -26.19 9.25
N GLY A 506 0.97 -25.68 9.94
CA GLY A 506 0.82 -24.72 11.06
C GLY A 506 1.34 -23.33 10.67
N TRP A 507 0.83 -22.27 11.29
CA TRP A 507 1.22 -20.89 11.01
C TRP A 507 2.02 -20.30 12.15
N LEU A 508 3.24 -19.82 11.88
CA LEU A 508 4.08 -19.20 12.88
C LEU A 508 3.43 -17.91 13.41
N ASP A 509 3.52 -17.67 14.73
CA ASP A 509 2.97 -16.48 15.35
C ASP A 509 3.96 -15.30 15.32
N PHE A 510 3.96 -14.56 14.21
CA PHE A 510 4.85 -13.41 14.02
C PHE A 510 4.56 -12.22 14.96
N LEU A 511 3.45 -12.22 15.70
CA LEU A 511 3.21 -11.24 16.76
C LEU A 511 4.22 -11.43 17.91
N ASN A 512 4.67 -12.67 18.15
CA ASN A 512 5.68 -12.99 19.13
C ASN A 512 7.09 -12.55 18.66
N PRO A 513 7.80 -11.65 19.39
CA PRO A 513 9.16 -11.25 19.04
C PRO A 513 10.15 -12.42 18.99
N GLU A 514 9.95 -13.46 19.80
CA GLU A 514 10.82 -14.65 19.78
C GLU A 514 10.67 -15.42 18.48
N VAL A 515 9.44 -15.53 17.94
CA VAL A 515 9.17 -16.18 16.66
C VAL A 515 9.78 -15.37 15.51
N ARG A 516 9.73 -14.03 15.59
CA ARG A 516 10.42 -13.17 14.61
C ARG A 516 11.93 -13.39 14.61
N GLN A 517 12.54 -13.53 15.79
CA GLN A 517 13.97 -13.85 15.89
C GLN A 517 14.28 -15.28 15.42
N PHE A 518 13.42 -16.25 15.74
CA PHE A 518 13.52 -17.61 15.20
C PHE A 518 13.51 -17.60 13.66
N TRP A 519 12.58 -16.86 13.05
CA TRP A 519 12.52 -16.70 11.60
C TRP A 519 13.77 -16.04 11.02
N ALA A 520 14.24 -14.95 11.64
CA ALA A 520 15.47 -14.27 11.24
C ALA A 520 16.71 -15.19 11.29
N ASN A 521 16.77 -16.08 12.28
CA ASN A 521 17.81 -17.09 12.39
C ASN A 521 17.70 -18.15 11.27
N LYS A 522 16.49 -18.55 10.86
CA LYS A 522 16.32 -19.52 9.77
C LYS A 522 16.80 -19.00 8.40
N LEU A 523 17.01 -17.69 8.25
CA LEU A 523 17.56 -17.08 7.03
C LEU A 523 19.11 -17.05 6.98
N GLN A 524 19.80 -17.45 8.05
CA GLN A 524 21.26 -17.49 8.08
C GLN A 524 21.79 -18.58 7.12
N PRO A 525 22.93 -18.41 6.44
CA PRO A 525 23.39 -19.37 5.42
C PRO A 525 23.69 -20.78 5.94
N ASP A 526 23.99 -20.90 7.23
CA ASP A 526 24.20 -22.17 7.95
C ASP A 526 22.88 -22.87 8.33
N GLU A 527 21.78 -22.12 8.49
CA GLU A 527 20.43 -22.65 8.71
C GLU A 527 19.69 -22.90 7.39
N TYR A 528 19.69 -21.92 6.49
CA TYR A 528 19.18 -22.05 5.12
C TYR A 528 20.27 -22.59 4.20
N VAL A 529 20.61 -23.85 4.39
CA VAL A 529 21.60 -24.56 3.57
C VAL A 529 21.21 -24.47 2.10
N GLY A 530 22.17 -24.08 1.25
CA GLY A 530 21.94 -23.85 -0.17
C GLY A 530 21.69 -22.38 -0.55
N SER A 531 21.57 -21.48 0.43
CA SER A 531 21.48 -20.03 0.18
C SER A 531 22.87 -19.35 0.12
N THR A 532 22.89 -18.10 -0.37
CA THR A 532 24.06 -17.21 -0.31
C THR A 532 23.62 -15.77 0.00
N LEU A 533 24.58 -14.86 0.20
CA LEU A 533 24.27 -13.43 0.38
C LEU A 533 23.76 -12.71 -0.88
N ASP A 534 23.71 -13.39 -2.02
CA ASP A 534 23.11 -12.88 -3.27
C ASP A 534 21.70 -13.46 -3.54
N LEU A 535 21.19 -14.28 -2.62
CA LEU A 535 19.82 -14.80 -2.62
C LEU A 535 18.93 -13.95 -1.71
N TYR A 536 17.87 -13.37 -2.23
CA TYR A 536 16.89 -12.57 -1.49
C TYR A 536 15.56 -13.33 -1.35
N THR A 537 14.56 -12.71 -0.75
CA THR A 537 13.35 -13.41 -0.30
C THR A 537 12.09 -12.75 -0.82
N TRP A 538 11.13 -13.58 -1.17
CA TRP A 538 9.75 -13.20 -1.43
C TRP A 538 8.87 -13.83 -0.36
N ASN A 539 8.12 -13.02 0.38
CA ASN A 539 7.07 -13.49 1.27
C ASN A 539 5.73 -13.39 0.55
N ASP A 540 5.11 -14.54 0.32
CA ASP A 540 3.76 -14.64 -0.21
C ASP A 540 2.82 -15.26 0.84
N MET A 541 1.53 -15.33 0.52
CA MET A 541 0.51 -16.03 1.31
C MET A 541 0.43 -15.54 2.76
N ASN A 542 0.80 -14.28 3.00
CA ASN A 542 1.08 -13.74 4.33
C ASN A 542 -0.03 -12.84 4.89
N GLU A 543 -1.23 -12.94 4.35
CA GLU A 543 -2.43 -12.30 4.88
C GLU A 543 -2.73 -12.68 6.35
N PRO A 544 -2.72 -13.95 6.80
CA PRO A 544 -2.27 -15.21 6.16
C PRO A 544 -3.32 -15.91 5.29
N SER A 545 -2.91 -16.50 4.17
CA SER A 545 -3.77 -17.36 3.35
C SER A 545 -3.91 -18.75 3.98
N VAL A 546 -5.16 -19.20 4.17
CA VAL A 546 -5.54 -20.51 4.71
C VAL A 546 -6.65 -21.08 3.84
N PHE A 547 -6.36 -22.04 2.96
CA PHE A 547 -7.28 -22.49 1.90
C PHE A 547 -8.61 -23.05 2.40
N ASN A 548 -8.61 -23.65 3.59
CA ASN A 548 -9.80 -24.19 4.23
C ASN A 548 -10.28 -23.31 5.40
N GLY A 549 -9.82 -22.07 5.50
CA GLY A 549 -10.26 -21.12 6.51
C GLY A 549 -11.42 -20.24 6.02
N PRO A 550 -12.12 -19.54 6.94
CA PRO A 550 -13.13 -18.56 6.55
C PRO A 550 -12.48 -17.48 5.68
N GLU A 551 -13.11 -17.15 4.54
CA GLU A 551 -12.60 -16.13 3.62
C GLU A 551 -11.16 -16.39 3.13
N ILE A 552 -10.71 -17.65 3.16
CA ILE A 552 -9.33 -18.03 2.80
C ILE A 552 -8.30 -17.44 3.78
N THR A 553 -8.69 -17.19 5.04
CA THR A 553 -7.76 -16.74 6.09
C THR A 553 -8.01 -17.43 7.43
N MET A 554 -7.22 -17.06 8.43
CA MET A 554 -7.24 -17.63 9.78
C MET A 554 -8.56 -17.33 10.50
N HIS A 555 -9.00 -18.27 11.34
CA HIS A 555 -10.18 -18.07 12.18
C HIS A 555 -10.00 -16.86 13.12
N LYS A 556 -11.04 -16.02 13.25
CA LYS A 556 -10.99 -14.79 14.05
C LYS A 556 -10.70 -15.02 15.54
N ASP A 557 -11.15 -16.15 16.08
CA ASP A 557 -10.96 -16.56 17.47
C ASP A 557 -9.67 -17.38 17.70
N ALA A 558 -8.79 -17.48 16.70
CA ALA A 558 -7.42 -17.95 16.91
C ALA A 558 -6.66 -16.98 17.83
N VAL A 559 -5.73 -17.50 18.60
CA VAL A 559 -5.05 -16.78 19.70
C VAL A 559 -3.57 -16.61 19.37
N HIS A 560 -3.13 -15.36 19.44
CA HIS A 560 -1.76 -14.92 19.26
C HIS A 560 -1.09 -14.58 20.60
N PHE A 561 0.21 -14.32 20.55
CA PHE A 561 1.05 -13.84 21.63
C PHE A 561 0.39 -12.71 22.42
N GLY A 562 0.44 -12.82 23.75
CA GLY A 562 -0.23 -11.87 24.65
C GLY A 562 -1.72 -12.13 24.86
N GLY A 563 -2.29 -13.19 24.26
CA GLY A 563 -3.70 -13.55 24.40
C GLY A 563 -4.63 -12.75 23.48
N TRP A 564 -4.08 -12.10 22.46
CA TRP A 564 -4.85 -11.36 21.46
C TRP A 564 -5.52 -12.31 20.48
N GLU A 565 -6.75 -11.99 20.08
CA GLU A 565 -7.43 -12.76 19.05
C GLU A 565 -6.88 -12.36 17.67
N HIS A 566 -7.00 -13.25 16.69
CA HIS A 566 -6.62 -12.95 15.32
C HIS A 566 -7.37 -11.72 14.78
N ARG A 567 -8.64 -11.53 15.16
CA ARG A 567 -9.41 -10.32 14.81
C ARG A 567 -8.75 -9.01 15.25
N ASP A 568 -8.00 -9.05 16.36
CA ASP A 568 -7.38 -7.87 16.95
C ASP A 568 -6.10 -7.44 16.21
N VAL A 569 -5.50 -8.34 15.40
CA VAL A 569 -4.15 -8.17 14.85
C VAL A 569 -4.02 -8.54 13.37
N HIS A 570 -5.08 -9.02 12.73
CA HIS A 570 -5.08 -9.63 11.40
C HIS A 570 -4.27 -8.82 10.36
N ASN A 571 -4.58 -7.53 10.17
CA ASN A 571 -3.93 -6.74 9.12
C ASN A 571 -2.42 -6.52 9.37
N MET A 572 -1.91 -6.78 10.58
CA MET A 572 -0.49 -6.68 10.91
C MET A 572 0.30 -7.97 10.69
N TYR A 573 -0.36 -9.13 10.55
CA TYR A 573 0.32 -10.42 10.46
C TYR A 573 1.37 -10.44 9.34
N GLY A 574 0.98 -10.06 8.13
CA GLY A 574 1.88 -9.99 6.97
C GLY A 574 3.03 -9.00 7.14
N THR A 575 2.77 -7.85 7.78
CA THR A 575 3.79 -6.84 8.08
C THR A 575 4.86 -7.39 9.02
N TYR A 576 4.49 -8.21 10.01
CA TYR A 576 5.47 -8.82 10.90
C TYR A 576 6.32 -9.88 10.20
N LEU A 577 5.77 -10.67 9.30
CA LEU A 577 6.57 -11.58 8.46
C LEU A 577 7.55 -10.76 7.60
N HIS A 578 7.07 -9.73 6.90
CA HIS A 578 7.89 -8.88 6.04
C HIS A 578 9.06 -8.25 6.82
N ARG A 579 8.77 -7.71 8.01
CA ARG A 579 9.76 -7.21 8.95
C ARG A 579 10.76 -8.29 9.37
N SER A 580 10.29 -9.47 9.78
CA SER A 580 11.16 -10.55 10.27
C SER A 580 12.12 -11.03 9.20
N THR A 581 11.64 -11.13 7.95
CA THR A 581 12.49 -11.49 6.82
C THR A 581 13.51 -10.39 6.50
N PHE A 582 13.09 -9.11 6.56
CA PHE A 582 14.00 -7.98 6.39
C PHE A 582 15.11 -7.98 7.45
N GLU A 583 14.74 -8.16 8.72
CA GLU A 583 15.67 -8.25 9.85
C GLU A 583 16.60 -9.48 9.72
N GLY A 584 16.10 -10.64 9.29
CA GLY A 584 16.94 -11.81 9.02
C GLY A 584 17.96 -11.58 7.90
N GLN A 585 17.57 -10.89 6.83
CA GLN A 585 18.50 -10.52 5.77
C GLN A 585 19.54 -9.49 6.19
N LEU A 586 19.20 -8.57 7.11
CA LEU A 586 20.19 -7.70 7.76
C LEU A 586 21.19 -8.54 8.56
N GLN A 587 20.69 -9.40 9.44
CA GLN A 587 21.50 -10.21 10.35
C GLN A 587 22.49 -11.10 9.61
N ARG A 588 22.06 -11.78 8.53
CA ARG A 588 22.96 -12.67 7.75
C ARG A 588 24.08 -11.96 7.01
N SER A 589 24.02 -10.64 6.91
CA SER A 589 25.06 -9.83 6.28
C SER A 589 25.85 -9.00 7.29
N ASP A 590 25.76 -9.31 8.59
CA ASP A 590 26.34 -8.52 9.69
C ASP A 590 25.88 -7.05 9.64
N ASN A 591 24.61 -6.84 9.26
CA ASN A 591 23.99 -5.52 9.04
C ASN A 591 24.71 -4.66 7.99
N GLN A 592 25.54 -5.24 7.12
CA GLN A 592 26.30 -4.51 6.11
C GLN A 592 25.46 -4.22 4.86
N LYS A 593 24.69 -5.21 4.37
CA LYS A 593 23.93 -5.08 3.11
C LYS A 593 22.49 -4.67 3.37
N ARG A 594 21.95 -3.83 2.49
CA ARG A 594 20.53 -3.49 2.47
C ARG A 594 19.71 -4.69 2.01
N PRO A 595 18.65 -5.09 2.74
CA PRO A 595 17.78 -6.17 2.35
C PRO A 595 16.95 -5.87 1.10
N PHE A 596 16.41 -6.91 0.50
CA PHE A 596 15.30 -6.84 -0.43
C PHE A 596 14.32 -7.97 -0.10
N VAL A 597 13.10 -7.58 0.25
CA VAL A 597 11.99 -8.49 0.50
C VAL A 597 10.76 -7.96 -0.21
N LEU A 598 10.13 -8.81 -1.03
CA LEU A 598 8.81 -8.55 -1.59
C LEU A 598 7.76 -9.18 -0.68
N SER A 599 6.68 -8.46 -0.36
CA SER A 599 5.57 -8.95 0.46
C SER A 599 4.23 -8.78 -0.25
N ARG A 600 3.31 -9.74 -0.10
CA ARG A 600 1.95 -9.63 -0.66
C ARG A 600 1.08 -8.80 0.28
N ALA A 601 0.94 -9.26 1.52
CA ALA A 601 0.22 -8.55 2.54
C ALA A 601 1.07 -7.45 3.18
N PHE A 602 0.43 -6.34 3.54
CA PHE A 602 1.07 -5.18 4.13
C PHE A 602 0.09 -4.36 4.97
N PHE A 603 0.67 -3.55 5.86
CA PHE A 603 -0.02 -2.50 6.61
C PHE A 603 0.75 -1.17 6.58
N ALA A 604 0.18 -0.12 7.16
CA ALA A 604 0.88 1.13 7.46
C ALA A 604 2.23 0.86 8.16
N GLY A 605 3.34 1.28 7.54
CA GLY A 605 4.70 1.04 8.03
C GLY A 605 5.49 0.00 7.22
N SER A 606 4.84 -0.79 6.36
CA SER A 606 5.52 -1.82 5.55
C SER A 606 6.53 -1.26 4.55
N GLN A 607 6.42 0.02 4.20
CA GLN A 607 7.40 0.70 3.35
C GLN A 607 8.83 0.63 3.90
N ARG A 608 8.99 0.40 5.21
CA ARG A 608 10.30 0.28 5.85
C ARG A 608 11.03 -1.03 5.51
N TYR A 609 10.32 -2.04 5.02
CA TYR A 609 10.82 -3.43 4.93
C TYR A 609 10.98 -3.95 3.51
N GLY A 610 10.56 -3.20 2.49
CA GLY A 610 10.85 -3.54 1.10
C GLY A 610 9.72 -3.24 0.15
N ALA A 611 9.56 -4.12 -0.84
CA ALA A 611 8.60 -3.96 -1.93
C ALA A 611 7.26 -4.63 -1.60
N VAL A 612 6.20 -4.16 -2.26
CA VAL A 612 4.92 -4.88 -2.37
C VAL A 612 4.49 -4.98 -3.83
N TRP A 613 3.57 -5.88 -4.14
CA TRP A 613 2.92 -5.92 -5.45
C TRP A 613 1.43 -6.19 -5.32
N THR A 614 0.66 -5.91 -6.37
CA THR A 614 -0.81 -5.95 -6.35
C THR A 614 -1.42 -7.36 -6.44
N GLY A 615 -0.69 -8.38 -6.01
CA GLY A 615 -1.10 -9.78 -6.06
C GLY A 615 -1.44 -10.31 -7.46
N ASP A 616 -2.40 -11.22 -7.50
CA ASP A 616 -2.66 -12.13 -8.62
C ASP A 616 -3.58 -11.49 -9.67
N ASN A 617 -3.04 -10.54 -10.42
CA ASN A 617 -3.74 -9.84 -11.50
C ASN A 617 -3.95 -10.72 -12.76
N THR A 618 -4.75 -10.26 -13.71
CA THR A 618 -5.07 -11.04 -14.93
C THR A 618 -4.39 -10.45 -16.16
N GLY A 619 -3.97 -11.32 -17.10
CA GLY A 619 -3.40 -10.97 -18.40
C GLY A 619 -4.42 -10.33 -19.36
N GLU A 620 -5.03 -9.22 -18.97
CA GLU A 620 -6.04 -8.46 -19.70
C GLU A 620 -5.75 -6.94 -19.68
N TRP A 621 -6.17 -6.22 -20.72
CA TRP A 621 -6.00 -4.76 -20.83
C TRP A 621 -6.59 -3.98 -19.66
N THR A 622 -7.72 -4.44 -19.12
CA THR A 622 -8.39 -3.83 -17.98
C THR A 622 -7.52 -3.89 -16.71
N HIS A 623 -6.76 -4.97 -16.51
CA HIS A 623 -5.81 -5.08 -15.39
C HIS A 623 -4.52 -4.27 -15.63
N LEU A 624 -4.07 -4.13 -16.88
CA LEU A 624 -3.00 -3.17 -17.20
C LEU A 624 -3.44 -1.74 -16.85
N LYS A 625 -4.69 -1.38 -17.18
CA LYS A 625 -5.26 -0.06 -16.91
C LYS A 625 -5.43 0.21 -15.42
N ILE A 626 -6.03 -0.72 -14.66
CA ILE A 626 -6.28 -0.56 -13.21
C ILE A 626 -4.99 -0.54 -12.38
N ALA A 627 -3.89 -1.11 -12.89
CA ALA A 627 -2.61 -1.07 -12.19
C ALA A 627 -2.12 0.37 -11.94
N LEU A 628 -2.45 1.33 -12.81
CA LEU A 628 -2.06 2.73 -12.64
C LEU A 628 -2.66 3.36 -11.37
N PRO A 629 -4.00 3.42 -11.19
CA PRO A 629 -4.59 3.97 -9.98
C PRO A 629 -4.18 3.20 -8.72
N MET A 630 -4.10 1.87 -8.76
CA MET A 630 -3.66 1.06 -7.61
C MET A 630 -2.26 1.47 -7.12
N LEU A 631 -1.30 1.59 -8.03
CA LEU A 631 0.09 1.95 -7.69
C LEU A 631 0.22 3.39 -7.24
N MET A 632 -0.54 4.32 -7.83
CA MET A 632 -0.59 5.71 -7.36
C MET A 632 -1.17 5.81 -5.95
N THR A 633 -2.25 5.08 -5.65
CA THR A 633 -2.85 5.02 -4.31
C THR A 633 -1.86 4.49 -3.28
N LEU A 634 -1.13 3.41 -3.57
CA LEU A 634 -0.06 2.89 -2.70
C LEU A 634 1.03 3.92 -2.43
N ASN A 635 1.48 4.62 -3.47
CA ASN A 635 2.50 5.67 -3.34
C ASN A 635 2.03 6.84 -2.47
N LEU A 636 0.78 7.30 -2.63
CA LEU A 636 0.19 8.39 -1.84
C LEU A 636 0.21 8.09 -0.33
N VAL A 637 0.11 6.83 0.05
CA VAL A 637 0.15 6.38 1.46
C VAL A 637 1.50 5.77 1.86
N GLY A 638 2.58 6.16 1.17
CA GLY A 638 3.95 5.87 1.57
C GLY A 638 4.52 4.52 1.12
N ILE A 639 3.73 3.64 0.50
CA ILE A 639 4.19 2.36 -0.04
C ILE A 639 4.78 2.57 -1.45
N THR A 640 5.94 3.22 -1.51
CA THR A 640 6.50 3.72 -2.78
C THR A 640 7.15 2.65 -3.66
N LEU A 641 7.77 1.61 -3.08
CA LEU A 641 8.35 0.50 -3.85
C LEU A 641 7.26 -0.53 -4.18
N SER A 642 6.36 -0.17 -5.07
CA SER A 642 5.19 -0.97 -5.48
C SER A 642 5.15 -1.23 -6.99
N GLY A 643 4.53 -2.33 -7.40
CA GLY A 643 4.38 -2.73 -8.81
C GLY A 643 3.26 -3.75 -9.04
N ALA A 644 2.96 -4.06 -10.29
CA ALA A 644 2.01 -5.09 -10.69
C ALA A 644 2.69 -6.09 -11.62
N ASP A 645 2.24 -7.35 -11.63
CA ASP A 645 2.90 -8.38 -12.45
C ASP A 645 2.75 -8.11 -13.94
N VAL A 646 3.89 -7.92 -14.61
CA VAL A 646 3.95 -7.60 -16.03
C VAL A 646 3.48 -8.78 -16.86
N GLY A 647 2.44 -8.54 -17.66
CA GLY A 647 1.74 -9.53 -18.47
C GLY A 647 0.55 -10.19 -17.79
N GLY A 648 0.30 -9.90 -16.51
CA GLY A 648 -0.79 -10.46 -15.73
C GLY A 648 -0.51 -11.88 -15.26
N PHE A 649 -0.73 -12.16 -13.98
CA PHE A 649 -0.48 -13.47 -13.38
C PHE A 649 -1.32 -14.56 -14.06
N PHE A 650 -2.64 -14.39 -14.11
CA PHE A 650 -3.54 -15.34 -14.78
C PHE A 650 -3.61 -15.13 -16.30
N LYS A 651 -4.01 -16.17 -17.02
CA LYS A 651 -4.25 -16.20 -18.48
C LYS A 651 -2.99 -15.94 -19.32
N ASN A 652 -3.16 -15.93 -20.64
CA ASN A 652 -2.07 -15.74 -21.60
C ASN A 652 -2.31 -14.42 -22.35
N PRO A 653 -1.57 -13.33 -22.04
CA PRO A 653 -1.73 -12.07 -22.74
C PRO A 653 -1.30 -12.22 -24.21
N GLU A 654 -2.01 -11.56 -25.13
CA GLU A 654 -1.52 -11.45 -26.51
C GLU A 654 -0.23 -10.60 -26.59
N PRO A 655 0.57 -10.74 -27.68
CA PRO A 655 1.84 -10.04 -27.81
C PRO A 655 1.78 -8.52 -27.64
N GLU A 656 0.71 -7.87 -28.13
CA GLU A 656 0.53 -6.42 -27.98
C GLU A 656 0.34 -6.03 -26.51
N LEU A 657 -0.56 -6.71 -25.80
CA LEU A 657 -0.79 -6.49 -24.37
C LEU A 657 0.49 -6.68 -23.57
N LEU A 658 1.22 -7.79 -23.78
CA LEU A 658 2.47 -8.02 -23.07
C LEU A 658 3.49 -6.91 -23.34
N THR A 659 3.58 -6.45 -24.60
CA THR A 659 4.47 -5.33 -24.98
C THR A 659 4.09 -4.03 -24.27
N ARG A 660 2.80 -3.66 -24.27
CA ARG A 660 2.32 -2.46 -23.59
C ARG A 660 2.52 -2.53 -22.08
N TRP A 661 2.41 -3.71 -21.50
CA TRP A 661 2.66 -3.91 -20.08
C TRP A 661 4.13 -3.65 -19.71
N TYR A 662 5.08 -4.16 -20.51
CA TYR A 662 6.51 -3.84 -20.34
C TYR A 662 6.78 -2.33 -20.45
N GLN A 663 6.10 -1.64 -21.37
CA GLN A 663 6.23 -0.20 -21.57
C GLN A 663 5.71 0.60 -20.36
N ALA A 664 4.54 0.22 -19.83
CA ALA A 664 4.00 0.84 -18.62
C ALA A 664 4.91 0.59 -17.41
N ALA A 665 5.30 -0.66 -17.18
CA ALA A 665 6.06 -1.05 -15.99
C ALA A 665 7.51 -0.57 -15.98
N ALA A 666 8.10 -0.25 -17.15
CA ALA A 666 9.38 0.45 -17.21
C ALA A 666 9.38 1.77 -16.44
N TYR A 667 8.20 2.37 -16.23
CA TYR A 667 7.97 3.60 -15.48
C TYR A 667 7.30 3.39 -14.10
N GLN A 668 7.17 2.15 -13.62
CA GLN A 668 6.63 1.83 -12.29
C GLN A 668 7.75 1.54 -11.28
N PRO A 669 7.59 1.84 -9.97
CA PRO A 669 8.67 1.72 -8.99
C PRO A 669 9.28 0.30 -8.89
N PHE A 670 8.45 -0.74 -8.78
CA PHE A 670 8.85 -2.15 -8.82
C PHE A 670 8.48 -2.77 -10.17
N PHE A 671 9.43 -3.45 -10.83
CA PHE A 671 9.28 -3.91 -12.22
C PHE A 671 9.59 -5.41 -12.35
N ARG A 672 8.56 -6.24 -12.22
CA ARG A 672 8.62 -7.71 -12.29
C ARG A 672 7.66 -8.28 -13.34
N ALA A 673 8.16 -9.14 -14.21
CA ALA A 673 7.30 -10.07 -14.96
C ALA A 673 7.13 -11.36 -14.15
N HIS A 674 5.89 -11.81 -13.98
CA HIS A 674 5.54 -13.04 -13.28
C HIS A 674 4.25 -13.62 -13.87
N ALA A 675 4.03 -14.93 -13.76
CA ALA A 675 2.97 -15.65 -14.45
C ALA A 675 2.57 -16.92 -13.68
N HIS A 676 1.28 -17.26 -13.71
CA HIS A 676 0.70 -18.45 -13.09
C HIS A 676 1.19 -19.76 -13.73
N LEU A 677 1.07 -20.87 -13.00
CA LEU A 677 1.52 -22.21 -13.39
C LEU A 677 1.04 -22.63 -14.78
N ASP A 678 -0.26 -22.47 -15.04
CA ASP A 678 -0.93 -22.91 -16.28
C ASP A 678 -0.67 -22.02 -17.50
N THR A 679 0.10 -20.95 -17.33
CA THR A 679 0.43 -20.04 -18.43
C THR A 679 1.56 -20.59 -19.28
N ARG A 680 1.52 -20.25 -20.58
CA ARG A 680 2.63 -20.50 -21.49
C ARG A 680 3.85 -19.70 -21.03
N ARG A 681 5.04 -20.21 -21.37
CA ARG A 681 6.28 -19.44 -21.25
C ARG A 681 6.17 -18.14 -22.05
N ARG A 682 6.62 -17.05 -21.44
CA ARG A 682 6.51 -15.70 -22.02
C ARG A 682 7.71 -14.82 -21.68
N GLU A 683 8.89 -15.43 -21.55
CA GLU A 683 10.13 -14.66 -21.58
C GLU A 683 10.20 -13.87 -22.90
N PRO A 684 10.72 -12.61 -22.90
CA PRO A 684 10.49 -11.68 -23.99
C PRO A 684 10.90 -12.16 -25.39
N TRP A 685 11.93 -13.00 -25.50
CA TRP A 685 12.41 -13.52 -26.79
C TRP A 685 11.46 -14.53 -27.46
N LEU A 686 10.42 -14.98 -26.76
CA LEU A 686 9.36 -15.80 -27.33
C LEU A 686 8.33 -14.97 -28.12
N LEU A 687 8.38 -13.64 -28.02
CA LEU A 687 7.53 -12.73 -28.78
C LEU A 687 7.99 -12.57 -30.23
N PRO A 688 7.10 -12.17 -31.15
CA PRO A 688 7.49 -11.79 -32.50
C PRO A 688 8.52 -10.64 -32.50
N ALA A 689 9.35 -10.55 -33.54
CA ALA A 689 10.54 -9.70 -33.56
C ALA A 689 10.28 -8.21 -33.29
N GLU A 690 9.14 -7.67 -33.73
CA GLU A 690 8.77 -6.26 -33.47
C GLU A 690 8.41 -6.01 -32.00
N HIS A 691 7.68 -6.94 -31.38
CA HIS A 691 7.33 -6.90 -29.96
C HIS A 691 8.57 -7.08 -29.08
N LEU A 692 9.44 -8.04 -29.40
CA LEU A 692 10.72 -8.22 -28.73
C LEU A 692 11.57 -6.94 -28.78
N ARG A 693 11.59 -6.23 -29.91
CA ARG A 693 12.32 -4.95 -30.03
C ARG A 693 11.73 -3.88 -29.12
N ALA A 694 10.42 -3.73 -29.10
CA ALA A 694 9.73 -2.76 -28.24
C ALA A 694 9.93 -3.07 -26.74
N VAL A 695 9.82 -4.35 -26.34
CA VAL A 695 10.09 -4.78 -24.96
C VAL A 695 11.54 -4.55 -24.58
N ARG A 696 12.49 -4.91 -25.44
CA ARG A 696 13.92 -4.65 -25.23
C ARG A 696 14.16 -3.15 -24.99
N GLU A 697 13.59 -2.28 -25.81
CA GLU A 697 13.79 -0.84 -25.67
C GLU A 697 13.15 -0.27 -24.40
N ALA A 698 11.98 -0.76 -23.99
CA ALA A 698 11.35 -0.39 -22.72
C ALA A 698 12.26 -0.75 -21.52
N VAL A 699 12.79 -1.98 -21.48
CA VAL A 699 13.72 -2.42 -20.43
C VAL A 699 15.00 -1.59 -20.47
N ARG A 700 15.60 -1.38 -21.63
CA ARG A 700 16.83 -0.56 -21.76
C ARG A 700 16.59 0.89 -21.34
N THR A 701 15.41 1.45 -21.63
CA THR A 701 15.01 2.78 -21.18
C THR A 701 14.96 2.87 -19.66
N ARG A 702 14.36 1.88 -18.98
CA ARG A 702 14.41 1.76 -17.50
C ARG A 702 15.85 1.76 -17.00
N TYR A 703 16.73 0.96 -17.58
CA TYR A 703 18.14 0.91 -17.18
C TYR A 703 18.87 2.24 -17.38
N SER A 704 18.54 2.98 -18.44
CA SER A 704 19.10 4.32 -18.69
C SER A 704 18.70 5.32 -17.60
N LEU A 705 17.50 5.16 -17.04
CA LEU A 705 16.88 6.02 -16.04
C LEU A 705 17.19 5.60 -14.60
N LEU A 706 17.90 4.49 -14.36
CA LEU A 706 18.23 4.05 -13.00
C LEU A 706 18.90 5.12 -12.12
N PRO A 707 19.79 6.00 -12.63
CA PRO A 707 20.28 7.13 -11.82
C PRO A 707 19.18 8.06 -11.33
N TYR A 708 18.16 8.31 -12.16
CA TYR A 708 17.01 9.13 -11.81
C TYR A 708 16.14 8.43 -10.77
N TRP A 709 15.73 7.19 -11.04
CA TRP A 709 14.96 6.36 -10.10
C TRP A 709 15.64 6.28 -8.73
N TYR A 710 16.93 5.96 -8.71
CA TYR A 710 17.69 5.81 -7.48
C TYR A 710 17.80 7.12 -6.68
N THR A 711 17.94 8.25 -7.37
CA THR A 711 17.91 9.58 -6.75
C THR A 711 16.53 9.89 -6.16
N LEU A 712 15.44 9.51 -6.85
CA LEU A 712 14.08 9.65 -6.31
C LEU A 712 13.87 8.82 -5.04
N PHE A 713 14.35 7.58 -5.01
CA PHE A 713 14.29 6.74 -3.80
C PHE A 713 15.10 7.30 -2.64
N TYR A 714 16.30 7.83 -2.90
CA TYR A 714 17.09 8.50 -1.87
C TYR A 714 16.36 9.73 -1.28
N ASN A 715 15.79 10.56 -2.16
CA ASN A 715 15.01 11.72 -1.73
C ASN A 715 13.76 11.29 -0.95
N ALA A 716 13.06 10.24 -1.40
CA ALA A 716 11.88 9.70 -0.73
C ALA A 716 12.19 9.11 0.66
N GLU A 717 13.37 8.53 0.89
CA GLU A 717 13.78 8.07 2.23
C GLU A 717 13.82 9.24 3.23
N SER A 718 14.19 10.45 2.77
CA SER A 718 14.26 11.63 3.64
C SER A 718 12.94 12.41 3.73
N THR A 719 12.14 12.43 2.68
CA THR A 719 10.94 13.29 2.60
C THR A 719 9.61 12.54 2.74
N GLY A 720 9.59 11.22 2.57
CA GLY A 720 8.37 10.43 2.48
C GLY A 720 7.50 10.75 1.27
N SER A 721 8.05 11.44 0.25
CA SER A 721 7.27 11.85 -0.92
C SER A 721 7.02 10.66 -1.88
N PRO A 722 5.84 10.60 -2.52
CA PRO A 722 5.56 9.57 -3.51
C PRO A 722 6.45 9.72 -4.75
N ILE A 723 6.82 8.58 -5.35
CA ILE A 723 7.69 8.52 -6.54
C ILE A 723 6.85 8.45 -7.81
N MET A 724 5.93 7.49 -7.87
CA MET A 724 4.89 7.41 -8.89
C MET A 724 3.63 8.09 -8.34
N LYS A 725 3.24 9.24 -8.87
CA LYS A 725 2.20 10.08 -8.25
C LYS A 725 1.21 10.66 -9.24
N PRO A 726 -0.06 10.88 -8.83
CA PRO A 726 -1.03 11.61 -9.63
C PRO A 726 -0.57 13.03 -9.94
N LEU A 727 -1.10 13.59 -11.03
CA LEU A 727 -0.75 14.94 -11.48
C LEU A 727 -1.07 16.01 -10.43
N TRP A 728 -2.20 15.88 -9.72
CA TRP A 728 -2.65 16.87 -8.73
C TRP A 728 -1.64 17.11 -7.59
N VAL A 729 -0.73 16.16 -7.34
CA VAL A 729 0.30 16.33 -6.29
C VAL A 729 1.26 17.48 -6.61
N ASP A 730 1.67 17.61 -7.87
CA ASP A 730 2.54 18.70 -8.34
C ASP A 730 1.75 19.91 -8.88
N PHE A 731 0.47 19.70 -9.18
CA PHE A 731 -0.45 20.73 -9.70
C PHE A 731 -1.70 20.88 -8.81
N PRO A 732 -1.55 21.18 -7.50
CA PRO A 732 -2.64 21.10 -6.51
C PRO A 732 -3.73 22.15 -6.68
N ALA A 733 -3.54 23.14 -7.56
CA ALA A 733 -4.54 24.15 -7.87
C ALA A 733 -5.30 23.85 -9.18
N GLU A 734 -4.87 22.87 -9.97
CA GLU A 734 -5.47 22.56 -11.27
C GLU A 734 -6.51 21.43 -11.13
N LYS A 735 -7.78 21.79 -10.94
CA LYS A 735 -8.89 20.84 -10.69
C LYS A 735 -9.02 19.74 -11.74
N ASP A 736 -8.71 20.04 -13.00
CA ASP A 736 -8.76 19.08 -14.10
C ASP A 736 -7.83 17.87 -13.87
N THR A 737 -6.84 17.99 -12.98
CA THR A 737 -5.90 16.91 -12.65
C THR A 737 -6.39 15.96 -11.55
N PHE A 738 -7.46 16.30 -10.83
CA PHE A 738 -7.83 15.61 -9.59
C PHE A 738 -8.38 14.20 -9.87
N ALA A 739 -9.07 14.01 -10.99
CA ALA A 739 -9.65 12.73 -11.38
C ALA A 739 -8.81 11.94 -12.41
N ILE A 740 -7.67 12.46 -12.84
CA ILE A 740 -6.83 11.78 -13.85
C ILE A 740 -6.15 10.58 -13.22
N GLU A 741 -6.35 9.40 -13.82
CA GLU A 741 -5.81 8.12 -13.33
C GLU A 741 -5.13 7.26 -14.40
N ASP A 742 -5.21 7.65 -15.68
CA ASP A 742 -4.51 7.04 -16.82
C ASP A 742 -3.15 7.69 -17.09
N GLU A 743 -2.80 8.72 -16.33
CA GLU A 743 -1.52 9.42 -16.37
C GLU A 743 -0.90 9.51 -14.99
N HIS A 744 0.42 9.46 -14.94
CA HIS A 744 1.16 9.63 -13.69
C HIS A 744 2.45 10.39 -13.93
N LEU A 745 2.94 11.00 -12.85
CA LEU A 745 4.28 11.55 -12.79
C LEU A 745 5.24 10.50 -12.22
N VAL A 746 6.46 10.46 -12.76
CA VAL A 746 7.61 9.84 -12.11
C VAL A 746 8.49 10.95 -11.57
N GLY A 747 8.57 11.05 -10.25
CA GLY A 747 9.07 12.22 -9.56
C GLY A 747 8.32 13.48 -10.02
N SER A 748 9.04 14.59 -10.17
CA SER A 748 8.48 15.86 -10.63
C SER A 748 8.90 16.21 -12.07
N ALA A 749 9.64 15.32 -12.75
CA ALA A 749 10.29 15.63 -14.01
C ALA A 749 9.67 14.92 -15.21
N LEU A 750 9.08 13.73 -15.04
CA LEU A 750 8.50 12.94 -16.13
C LEU A 750 6.99 12.79 -15.94
N LEU A 751 6.23 12.98 -17.01
CA LEU A 751 4.82 12.59 -17.14
C LEU A 751 4.74 11.41 -18.10
N VAL A 752 3.97 10.39 -17.73
CA VAL A 752 3.83 9.12 -18.46
C VAL A 752 2.35 8.85 -18.69
N HIS A 753 1.97 8.65 -19.95
CA HIS A 753 0.64 8.17 -20.35
C HIS A 753 0.85 6.84 -21.10
N PRO A 754 0.90 5.69 -20.42
CA PRO A 754 1.10 4.42 -21.09
C PRO A 754 -0.12 4.07 -21.97
N VAL A 755 0.12 3.39 -23.09
CA VAL A 755 -0.98 2.88 -23.93
C VAL A 755 -1.60 1.66 -23.26
N THR A 756 -2.86 1.74 -22.86
CA THR A 756 -3.56 0.70 -22.10
C THR A 756 -4.81 0.15 -22.81
N ASP A 757 -4.92 0.40 -24.12
CA ASP A 757 -5.99 -0.10 -24.99
C ASP A 757 -5.40 -0.75 -26.26
N ALA A 758 -6.05 -1.81 -26.75
CA ALA A 758 -5.59 -2.58 -27.91
C ALA A 758 -5.75 -1.81 -29.24
N GLY A 759 -4.76 -1.93 -30.14
CA GLY A 759 -4.88 -1.49 -31.52
C GLY A 759 -5.04 0.03 -31.73
N VAL A 760 -4.77 0.85 -30.71
CA VAL A 760 -4.91 2.30 -30.81
C VAL A 760 -3.76 2.95 -31.58
N ALA A 761 -4.08 3.95 -32.40
CA ALA A 761 -3.11 4.73 -33.20
C ALA A 761 -2.72 6.06 -32.55
N GLY A 762 -3.36 6.44 -31.44
CA GLY A 762 -3.02 7.64 -30.68
C GLY A 762 -3.78 7.70 -29.36
N VAL A 763 -3.28 8.53 -28.45
CA VAL A 763 -3.87 8.79 -27.12
C VAL A 763 -4.00 10.30 -26.90
N ASN A 764 -4.93 10.72 -26.05
CA ASN A 764 -5.03 12.10 -25.60
C ASN A 764 -4.27 12.24 -24.28
N VAL A 765 -3.27 13.11 -24.26
CA VAL A 765 -2.44 13.34 -23.07
C VAL A 765 -2.72 14.73 -22.50
N TYR A 766 -3.10 14.81 -21.22
CA TYR A 766 -3.16 16.06 -20.49
C TYR A 766 -1.77 16.46 -20.04
N LEU A 767 -1.28 17.60 -20.54
CA LEU A 767 -0.04 18.16 -20.02
C LEU A 767 -0.42 19.31 -19.08
N PRO A 768 -0.25 19.18 -17.75
CA PRO A 768 -0.69 20.18 -16.77
C PRO A 768 0.24 21.41 -16.74
N GLY A 769 -0.18 22.49 -16.07
CA GLY A 769 0.61 23.71 -15.92
C GLY A 769 0.49 24.68 -17.10
N THR A 770 -0.44 25.64 -17.03
CA THR A 770 -0.62 26.65 -18.10
C THR A 770 0.63 27.51 -18.36
N ASP A 771 1.49 27.66 -17.36
CA ASP A 771 2.78 28.35 -17.42
C ASP A 771 3.96 27.40 -17.72
N GLN A 772 3.71 26.09 -17.77
CA GLN A 772 4.71 25.07 -18.03
C GLN A 772 4.89 24.79 -19.52
N VAL A 773 6.00 24.11 -19.81
CA VAL A 773 6.30 23.52 -21.11
C VAL A 773 6.76 22.09 -20.87
N TRP A 774 6.48 21.22 -21.81
CA TRP A 774 6.76 19.79 -21.74
C TRP A 774 7.48 19.36 -23.01
N TYR A 775 8.40 18.41 -22.91
CA TYR A 775 9.18 17.94 -24.06
C TYR A 775 9.01 16.44 -24.21
N SER A 776 8.63 15.97 -25.39
CA SER A 776 8.66 14.54 -25.73
C SER A 776 10.06 14.00 -25.50
N VAL A 777 10.21 12.91 -24.74
CA VAL A 777 11.55 12.38 -24.38
C VAL A 777 12.29 11.78 -25.57
N ASP A 778 11.57 11.40 -26.64
CA ASP A 778 12.16 10.77 -27.83
C ASP A 778 12.55 11.79 -28.89
N THR A 779 11.70 12.80 -29.09
CA THR A 779 11.82 13.76 -30.19
C THR A 779 12.29 15.15 -29.76
N TYR A 780 12.21 15.46 -28.46
CA TYR A 780 12.38 16.79 -27.89
C TYR A 780 11.41 17.85 -28.43
N GLU A 781 10.33 17.41 -29.10
CA GLU A 781 9.23 18.29 -29.48
C GLU A 781 8.61 18.93 -28.23
N LYS A 782 8.34 20.23 -28.33
CA LYS A 782 7.88 21.07 -27.22
C LYS A 782 6.37 21.24 -27.26
N PHE A 783 5.73 20.99 -26.13
CA PHE A 783 4.29 21.11 -25.91
C PHE A 783 4.00 22.14 -24.82
N THR A 784 2.89 22.87 -24.96
CA THR A 784 2.39 23.80 -23.93
C THR A 784 1.54 23.06 -22.92
N GLY A 785 1.74 23.31 -21.62
CA GLY A 785 0.89 22.75 -20.58
C GLY A 785 -0.46 23.46 -20.43
N GLY A 786 -1.29 22.95 -19.51
CA GLY A 786 -2.67 23.36 -19.23
C GLY A 786 -3.70 22.87 -20.25
N ARG A 787 -3.40 21.84 -21.05
CA ARG A 787 -4.32 21.33 -22.09
C ARG A 787 -4.04 19.89 -22.52
N GLN A 788 -5.04 19.31 -23.18
CA GLN A 788 -4.96 18.02 -23.87
C GLN A 788 -4.19 18.13 -25.20
N HIS A 789 -3.42 17.10 -25.54
CA HIS A 789 -2.76 16.95 -26.84
C HIS A 789 -2.98 15.53 -27.38
N TYR A 790 -3.33 15.43 -28.66
CA TYR A 790 -3.39 14.13 -29.34
C TYR A 790 -1.98 13.68 -29.75
N ILE A 791 -1.57 12.52 -29.26
CA ILE A 791 -0.24 11.95 -29.48
C ILE A 791 -0.40 10.68 -30.30
N ALA A 792 0.13 10.68 -31.52
CA ALA A 792 0.16 9.47 -32.35
C ALA A 792 1.09 8.42 -31.71
N VAL A 793 0.63 7.18 -31.64
CA VAL A 793 1.37 6.04 -31.10
C VAL A 793 1.43 4.90 -32.11
N ASN A 794 2.52 4.15 -32.05
CA ASN A 794 2.67 2.85 -32.67
C ASN A 794 3.12 1.85 -31.59
N LEU A 795 3.42 0.61 -31.95
CA LEU A 795 3.85 -0.42 -31.00
C LEU A 795 5.09 -0.01 -30.18
N GLU A 796 6.03 0.76 -30.74
CA GLU A 796 7.28 1.13 -30.08
C GLU A 796 7.17 2.40 -29.22
N LYS A 797 6.22 3.30 -29.51
CA LYS A 797 6.07 4.59 -28.85
C LYS A 797 5.47 4.44 -27.44
N ILE A 798 6.19 4.96 -26.45
CA ILE A 798 5.69 5.20 -25.09
C ILE A 798 5.48 6.72 -24.92
N PRO A 799 4.25 7.22 -24.72
CA PRO A 799 4.01 8.64 -24.47
C PRO A 799 4.61 9.09 -23.14
N VAL A 800 5.80 9.71 -23.21
CA VAL A 800 6.53 10.23 -22.04
C VAL A 800 7.06 11.63 -22.33
N PHE A 801 6.86 12.52 -21.36
CA PHE A 801 7.19 13.94 -21.48
C PHE A 801 8.04 14.37 -20.29
N GLN A 802 9.16 15.02 -20.57
CA GLN A 802 9.98 15.66 -19.55
C GLN A 802 9.53 17.12 -19.38
N ARG A 803 9.20 17.52 -18.15
CA ARG A 803 8.80 18.90 -17.81
C ARG A 803 9.96 19.85 -18.05
N GLY A 804 9.68 21.04 -18.58
CA GLY A 804 10.64 22.14 -18.62
C GLY A 804 11.03 22.57 -17.21
N GLY A 805 12.28 22.95 -17.01
CA GLY A 805 12.82 23.25 -15.70
C GLY A 805 13.57 22.09 -15.04
N PHE A 806 13.75 20.95 -15.72
CA PHE A 806 14.32 19.74 -15.12
C PHE A 806 15.60 19.24 -15.81
N ILE A 807 16.52 18.71 -15.00
CA ILE A 807 17.74 18.02 -15.42
C ILE A 807 17.65 16.57 -14.95
N ILE A 808 17.68 15.62 -15.87
CA ILE A 808 17.63 14.17 -15.56
C ILE A 808 18.99 13.53 -15.88
N PRO A 809 19.69 12.94 -14.88
CA PRO A 809 20.87 12.14 -15.13
C PRO A 809 20.50 10.77 -15.68
N ARG A 810 21.22 10.31 -16.71
CA ARG A 810 21.05 8.98 -17.32
C ARG A 810 22.37 8.27 -17.55
N LYS A 811 22.36 6.94 -17.53
CA LYS A 811 23.48 6.10 -18.00
C LYS A 811 23.12 5.51 -19.34
N MET A 812 23.70 6.07 -20.41
CA MET A 812 23.31 5.74 -21.79
C MET A 812 24.05 4.52 -22.35
N ARG A 813 25.01 3.97 -21.58
CA ARG A 813 25.70 2.71 -21.88
C ARG A 813 24.99 1.59 -21.15
N ILE A 814 23.99 0.99 -21.80
CA ILE A 814 23.21 -0.06 -21.19
C ILE A 814 24.05 -1.33 -21.06
N ARG A 815 24.03 -1.93 -19.86
CA ARG A 815 24.73 -3.17 -19.51
C ARG A 815 23.70 -4.26 -19.23
N ARG A 816 24.16 -5.52 -19.13
CA ARG A 816 23.30 -6.68 -18.85
C ARG A 816 22.66 -6.70 -17.45
N ALA A 817 23.22 -5.94 -16.49
CA ALA A 817 22.75 -5.79 -15.12
C ALA A 817 23.14 -4.39 -14.59
N ALA A 818 22.37 -3.82 -13.67
CA ALA A 818 22.49 -2.42 -13.26
C ALA A 818 23.85 -2.11 -12.63
N ILE A 819 24.34 -2.99 -11.75
CA ILE A 819 25.60 -2.78 -11.03
C ILE A 819 26.83 -2.70 -11.94
N LEU A 820 26.77 -3.33 -13.12
CA LEU A 820 27.86 -3.28 -14.10
C LEU A 820 28.00 -1.89 -14.74
N ALA A 821 26.97 -1.06 -14.66
CA ALA A 821 27.03 0.32 -15.07
C ALA A 821 27.55 1.26 -13.96
N LYS A 822 27.90 0.77 -12.76
CA LYS A 822 28.32 1.60 -11.60
C LYS A 822 29.37 2.67 -11.95
N ASN A 823 30.35 2.33 -12.78
CA ASN A 823 31.43 3.23 -13.19
C ASN A 823 31.26 3.84 -14.59
N ASP A 824 30.13 3.58 -15.26
CA ASP A 824 29.86 4.18 -16.56
C ASP A 824 29.55 5.68 -16.46
N PRO A 825 29.83 6.46 -17.52
CA PRO A 825 29.56 7.88 -17.53
C PRO A 825 28.08 8.23 -17.54
N TYR A 826 27.83 9.47 -17.13
CA TYR A 826 26.50 10.08 -17.14
C TYR A 826 26.29 10.94 -18.39
N THR A 827 25.04 10.95 -18.85
CA THR A 827 24.47 11.98 -19.72
C THR A 827 23.49 12.80 -18.90
N LEU A 828 23.61 14.14 -18.93
CA LEU A 828 22.59 15.02 -18.37
C LEU A 828 21.60 15.43 -19.47
N VAL A 829 20.32 15.15 -19.28
CA VAL A 829 19.24 15.55 -20.20
C VAL A 829 18.48 16.72 -19.57
N VAL A 830 18.65 17.90 -20.16
CA VAL A 830 18.15 19.18 -19.67
C VAL A 830 17.00 19.66 -20.56
N THR A 831 15.86 19.97 -19.95
CA THR A 831 14.70 20.57 -20.61
C THR A 831 14.45 21.95 -20.01
N LEU A 832 14.56 23.01 -20.81
CA LEU A 832 14.45 24.37 -20.30
C LEU A 832 12.99 24.77 -20.03
N ASP A 833 12.75 25.45 -18.90
CA ASP A 833 11.49 26.14 -18.64
C ASP A 833 11.31 27.35 -19.59
N ARG A 834 10.19 28.07 -19.48
CA ARG A 834 9.93 29.27 -20.30
C ARG A 834 10.94 30.41 -20.06
N LYS A 835 11.67 30.37 -18.94
CA LYS A 835 12.68 31.35 -18.55
C LYS A 835 14.10 30.89 -18.90
N GLY A 836 14.26 29.76 -19.60
CA GLY A 836 15.57 29.24 -19.99
C GLY A 836 16.33 28.58 -18.84
N ARG A 837 15.62 28.12 -17.79
CA ARG A 837 16.23 27.55 -16.59
C ARG A 837 15.91 26.06 -16.45
N ALA A 838 16.77 25.34 -15.73
CA ALA A 838 16.49 23.97 -15.29
C ALA A 838 17.29 23.60 -14.02
N ARG A 839 16.77 22.67 -13.23
CA ARG A 839 17.43 22.11 -12.04
C ARG A 839 17.21 20.61 -11.94
N GLY A 840 18.14 19.90 -11.34
CA GLY A 840 17.98 18.50 -10.98
C GLY A 840 19.13 18.04 -10.09
N ASP A 841 19.06 16.82 -9.61
CA ASP A 841 20.05 16.26 -8.72
C ASP A 841 20.45 14.83 -9.12
N LEU A 842 21.57 14.37 -8.57
CA LEU A 842 22.10 13.03 -8.75
C LEU A 842 22.70 12.53 -7.44
N TYR A 843 22.17 11.40 -6.98
CA TYR A 843 22.69 10.66 -5.84
C TYR A 843 23.49 9.43 -6.28
N ILE A 844 24.63 9.19 -5.64
CA ILE A 844 25.54 8.06 -5.90
C ILE A 844 26.11 7.57 -4.58
N ASP A 845 25.93 6.29 -4.29
CA ASP A 845 26.60 5.56 -3.21
C ASP A 845 27.19 4.25 -3.77
N ASP A 846 27.46 3.26 -2.92
CA ASP A 846 27.95 1.97 -3.36
C ASP A 846 26.89 1.04 -3.97
N TYR A 847 25.61 1.45 -3.88
CA TYR A 847 24.40 0.78 -4.33
C TYR A 847 23.92 -0.45 -3.54
N GLN A 848 24.54 -0.76 -2.40
CA GLN A 848 24.32 -2.04 -1.70
C GLN A 848 24.32 -1.96 -0.17
N THR A 849 25.07 -1.05 0.45
CA THR A 849 25.29 -1.05 1.92
C THR A 849 24.59 0.11 2.64
N PHE A 850 24.71 0.17 3.96
CA PHE A 850 24.27 1.32 4.75
C PHE A 850 25.35 2.39 4.93
N ASP A 851 26.50 2.29 4.27
CA ASP A 851 27.63 3.22 4.44
C ASP A 851 27.23 4.67 4.13
N TYR A 852 26.24 4.86 3.26
CA TYR A 852 25.70 6.18 2.96
C TYR A 852 25.13 6.92 4.18
N ARG A 853 24.62 6.20 5.18
CA ARG A 853 24.14 6.79 6.44
C ARG A 853 25.28 7.37 7.27
N GLN A 854 26.52 6.97 7.01
CA GLN A 854 27.72 7.57 7.59
C GLN A 854 28.42 8.58 6.65
N GLY A 855 27.76 8.99 5.56
CA GLY A 855 28.27 10.00 4.64
C GLY A 855 29.02 9.44 3.41
N ALA A 856 29.07 8.12 3.22
CA ALA A 856 29.76 7.51 2.07
C ALA A 856 28.93 7.59 0.77
N TYR A 857 28.67 8.80 0.30
CA TYR A 857 27.95 9.06 -0.94
C TYR A 857 28.38 10.38 -1.60
N ILE A 858 27.90 10.61 -2.81
CA ILE A 858 27.97 11.86 -3.56
C ILE A 858 26.53 12.29 -3.85
N HIS A 859 26.18 13.53 -3.50
CA HIS A 859 24.89 14.14 -3.89
C HIS A 859 25.16 15.48 -4.57
N LYS A 860 24.90 15.51 -5.88
CA LYS A 860 25.16 16.67 -6.73
C LYS A 860 23.86 17.34 -7.10
N GLU A 861 23.89 18.65 -7.08
CA GLU A 861 22.90 19.50 -7.70
C GLU A 861 23.43 20.01 -9.04
N PHE A 862 22.56 20.04 -10.04
CA PHE A 862 22.77 20.67 -11.32
C PHE A 862 21.79 21.82 -11.49
N ILE A 863 22.28 23.00 -11.86
CA ILE A 863 21.47 24.18 -12.15
C ILE A 863 21.91 24.75 -13.48
N LEU A 864 20.98 24.88 -14.42
CA LEU A 864 21.16 25.68 -15.63
C LEU A 864 20.35 26.96 -15.50
N GLU A 865 21.04 28.09 -15.43
CA GLU A 865 20.47 29.44 -15.46
C GLU A 865 21.49 30.40 -16.08
N ASP A 866 21.03 31.52 -16.64
CA ASP A 866 21.91 32.54 -17.24
C ASP A 866 22.97 32.00 -18.22
N SER A 867 22.57 31.01 -19.03
CA SER A 867 23.44 30.31 -19.99
C SER A 867 24.65 29.59 -19.34
N GLN A 868 24.53 29.20 -18.07
CA GLN A 868 25.54 28.43 -17.36
C GLN A 868 24.92 27.20 -16.71
N LEU A 869 25.46 26.02 -17.03
CA LEU A 869 25.18 24.79 -16.30
C LEU A 869 26.23 24.61 -15.20
N THR A 870 25.81 24.69 -13.95
CA THR A 870 26.64 24.50 -12.76
C THR A 870 26.37 23.15 -12.11
N SER A 871 27.41 22.52 -11.59
CA SER A 871 27.31 21.37 -10.69
C SER A 871 27.92 21.70 -9.35
N LYS A 872 27.16 21.47 -8.27
CA LYS A 872 27.56 21.77 -6.89
C LYS A 872 27.30 20.57 -5.99
N SER A 873 28.17 20.33 -5.02
CA SER A 873 27.90 19.35 -3.97
C SER A 873 26.83 19.88 -2.99
N LEU A 874 25.79 19.08 -2.74
CA LEU A 874 24.80 19.35 -1.69
C LEU A 874 25.30 18.93 -0.29
N ASN A 875 26.41 18.20 -0.22
CA ASN A 875 27.06 17.81 1.04
C ASN A 875 28.60 17.92 0.92
N PRO A 876 29.17 19.14 0.97
CA PRO A 876 30.60 19.36 0.74
C PRO A 876 31.50 18.89 1.90
N SER A 877 30.95 18.60 3.08
CA SER A 877 31.71 18.28 4.29
C SER A 877 31.85 16.79 4.60
N GLN A 878 31.23 15.89 3.83
CA GLN A 878 31.15 14.45 4.17
C GLN A 878 31.65 13.46 3.09
N SER A 879 32.08 13.88 1.89
CA SER A 879 32.33 12.92 0.81
C SER A 879 33.73 12.27 0.85
N GLY A 880 33.87 11.17 1.58
CA GLY A 880 34.96 10.20 1.39
C GLY A 880 34.71 9.24 0.21
N PHE A 881 33.51 9.25 -0.37
CA PHE A 881 33.12 8.33 -1.44
C PHE A 881 33.71 8.74 -2.79
N VAL A 882 34.37 7.80 -3.48
CA VAL A 882 35.03 8.03 -4.77
C VAL A 882 34.28 7.28 -5.87
N THR A 883 33.98 7.99 -6.96
CA THR A 883 33.42 7.39 -8.18
C THR A 883 34.36 7.58 -9.37
N LYS A 884 34.41 6.59 -10.26
CA LYS A 884 35.09 6.68 -11.56
C LYS A 884 34.18 7.22 -12.68
N SER A 885 32.92 7.47 -12.35
CA SER A 885 31.94 7.98 -13.31
C SER A 885 32.26 9.43 -13.68
N TRP A 886 32.00 9.79 -14.93
CA TRP A 886 32.31 11.10 -15.49
C TRP A 886 31.18 11.59 -16.39
N LEU A 887 31.16 12.87 -16.72
CA LEU A 887 30.16 13.48 -17.59
C LEU A 887 30.57 13.33 -19.07
N GLU A 888 29.89 12.46 -19.82
CA GLU A 888 30.21 12.25 -21.24
C GLU A 888 29.39 13.11 -22.20
N ARG A 889 28.23 13.60 -21.78
CA ARG A 889 27.32 14.33 -22.66
C ARG A 889 26.33 15.17 -21.88
N VAL A 890 25.99 16.33 -22.45
CA VAL A 890 24.86 17.15 -22.01
C VAL A 890 23.96 17.39 -23.21
N ILE A 891 22.66 17.11 -23.05
CA ILE A 891 21.63 17.46 -24.03
C ILE A 891 20.79 18.56 -23.42
N VAL A 892 20.58 19.67 -24.14
CA VAL A 892 19.77 20.80 -23.70
C VAL A 892 18.69 21.09 -24.74
N ALA A 893 17.45 20.81 -24.40
CA ALA A 893 16.27 21.09 -25.22
C ALA A 893 15.64 22.45 -24.84
N GLY A 894 15.20 23.20 -25.84
CA GLY A 894 14.62 24.54 -25.68
C GLY A 894 15.63 25.69 -25.81
N VAL A 895 16.82 25.41 -26.36
CA VAL A 895 17.83 26.45 -26.64
C VAL A 895 17.44 27.19 -27.92
N THR A 896 17.09 28.47 -27.80
CA THR A 896 16.57 29.27 -28.92
C THR A 896 17.67 29.88 -29.80
N THR A 897 18.84 30.15 -29.24
CA THR A 897 19.97 30.78 -29.93
C THR A 897 21.16 29.83 -29.93
N LYS A 898 21.76 29.63 -31.11
CA LYS A 898 22.99 28.83 -31.25
C LYS A 898 24.14 29.48 -30.47
N PRO A 899 24.79 28.79 -29.52
CA PRO A 899 26.00 29.30 -28.90
C PRO A 899 27.12 29.47 -29.92
N THR A 900 27.94 30.50 -29.73
CA THR A 900 29.19 30.70 -30.48
C THR A 900 30.31 29.82 -29.93
N SER A 901 30.33 29.61 -28.62
CA SER A 901 31.35 28.80 -27.95
C SER A 901 30.79 28.22 -26.65
N ILE A 902 31.29 27.04 -26.23
CA ILE A 902 30.96 26.42 -24.95
C ILE A 902 32.25 26.12 -24.19
N LYS A 903 32.33 26.56 -22.93
CA LYS A 903 33.54 26.42 -22.11
C LYS A 903 33.23 25.69 -20.82
N LEU A 904 34.03 24.69 -20.48
CA LEU A 904 34.04 24.01 -19.19
C LEU A 904 35.11 24.62 -18.29
N THR A 905 34.76 24.90 -17.05
CA THR A 905 35.69 25.23 -15.97
C THR A 905 35.36 24.39 -14.73
N GLY A 906 36.38 24.05 -13.94
CA GLY A 906 36.24 23.32 -12.68
C GLY A 906 37.53 23.44 -11.86
N ASN A 907 37.48 23.08 -10.58
CA ASN A 907 38.63 23.27 -9.67
C ASN A 907 39.86 22.44 -10.06
N SER A 908 39.63 21.31 -10.72
CA SER A 908 40.57 20.24 -11.08
C SER A 908 40.93 20.22 -12.57
N VAL A 909 40.27 21.03 -13.40
CA VAL A 909 40.41 21.03 -14.86
C VAL A 909 40.68 22.43 -15.38
N GLN A 910 41.66 22.54 -16.29
CA GLN A 910 41.93 23.79 -16.99
C GLN A 910 40.74 24.18 -17.86
N PRO A 911 40.44 25.48 -18.03
CA PRO A 911 39.37 25.94 -18.91
C PRO A 911 39.47 25.31 -20.29
N GLN A 912 38.44 24.57 -20.69
CA GLN A 912 38.43 23.79 -21.93
C GLN A 912 37.27 24.22 -22.82
N GLN A 913 37.57 24.44 -24.09
CA GLN A 913 36.56 24.60 -25.14
C GLN A 913 35.92 23.24 -25.46
N LEU A 914 34.59 23.15 -25.44
CA LEU A 914 33.86 21.92 -25.74
C LEU A 914 33.26 21.95 -27.15
N ASP A 915 33.28 20.78 -27.80
CA ASP A 915 32.57 20.56 -29.05
C ASP A 915 31.07 20.40 -28.82
N PHE A 916 30.27 20.97 -29.71
CA PHE A 916 28.81 20.87 -29.64
C PHE A 916 28.17 20.84 -31.02
N THR A 917 26.96 20.27 -31.07
CA THR A 917 26.06 20.35 -32.21
C THR A 917 24.78 21.07 -31.79
N PHE A 918 24.24 21.90 -32.68
CA PHE A 918 22.97 22.59 -32.46
C PHE A 918 22.03 22.33 -33.63
N ASP A 919 20.86 21.78 -33.33
CA ASP A 919 19.76 21.61 -34.29
C ASP A 919 18.75 22.75 -34.09
N PRO A 920 18.72 23.77 -34.98
CA PRO A 920 17.80 24.88 -34.86
C PRO A 920 16.33 24.47 -35.05
N SER A 921 16.06 23.40 -35.81
CA SER A 921 14.69 22.94 -36.05
C SER A 921 14.05 22.33 -34.80
N LYS A 922 14.87 21.74 -33.94
CA LYS A 922 14.46 21.11 -32.67
C LYS A 922 14.80 21.95 -31.43
N GLN A 923 15.48 23.09 -31.60
CA GLN A 923 16.03 23.88 -30.50
C GLN A 923 16.86 23.03 -29.52
N LEU A 924 17.71 22.15 -30.09
CA LEU A 924 18.41 21.11 -29.36
C LEU A 924 19.91 21.32 -29.44
N LEU A 925 20.54 21.53 -28.29
CA LEU A 925 21.99 21.61 -28.13
C LEU A 925 22.51 20.28 -27.56
N THR A 926 23.56 19.73 -28.17
CA THR A 926 24.27 18.55 -27.64
C THR A 926 25.75 18.88 -27.46
N ILE A 927 26.21 18.85 -26.22
CA ILE A 927 27.60 19.07 -25.83
C ILE A 927 28.26 17.69 -25.70
N ARG A 928 29.35 17.46 -26.43
CA ARG A 928 30.02 16.16 -26.49
C ARG A 928 31.27 16.16 -25.62
N LYS A 929 31.45 15.06 -24.88
CA LYS A 929 32.66 14.73 -24.12
C LYS A 929 33.16 15.84 -23.18
N PRO A 930 32.34 16.38 -22.25
CA PRO A 930 32.85 17.26 -21.19
C PRO A 930 34.03 16.65 -20.42
N GLY A 931 34.01 15.34 -20.14
CA GLY A 931 35.21 14.61 -19.68
C GLY A 931 35.50 14.72 -18.19
N ILE A 932 34.79 15.58 -17.45
CA ILE A 932 35.02 15.81 -16.03
C ILE A 932 34.41 14.71 -15.16
N ASN A 933 35.06 14.37 -14.03
CA ASN A 933 34.48 13.47 -13.03
C ASN A 933 33.16 14.05 -12.49
N ILE A 934 32.13 13.22 -12.38
CA ILE A 934 30.79 13.69 -11.98
C ILE A 934 30.74 14.16 -10.52
N ALA A 935 31.69 13.73 -9.68
CA ALA A 935 31.80 14.15 -8.28
C ALA A 935 32.27 15.60 -8.14
N GLU A 936 33.02 16.12 -9.12
CA GLU A 936 33.66 17.42 -9.05
C GLU A 936 32.65 18.56 -9.28
N ASP A 937 32.90 19.72 -8.67
CA ASP A 937 32.15 20.94 -8.97
C ASP A 937 32.65 21.52 -10.30
N PHE A 938 31.71 21.94 -11.16
CA PHE A 938 32.03 22.47 -12.48
C PHE A 938 31.01 23.48 -12.98
N VAL A 939 31.42 24.26 -13.97
CA VAL A 939 30.59 25.19 -14.72
C VAL A 939 30.81 24.98 -16.21
N ILE A 940 29.72 24.86 -16.96
CA ILE A 940 29.71 24.87 -18.42
C ILE A 940 28.97 26.13 -18.88
N SER A 941 29.71 27.10 -19.43
CA SER A 941 29.16 28.37 -19.91
C SER A 941 28.89 28.35 -21.41
N PHE A 942 27.73 28.84 -21.83
CA PHE A 942 27.33 28.94 -23.23
C PHE A 942 27.48 30.42 -23.63
N GLN A 943 28.34 30.74 -24.60
CA GLN A 943 28.64 32.10 -25.03
C GLN A 943 27.95 32.46 -26.34
#